data_AF-A0A5K3EV18-F1
#
_entry.id   AF-A0A5K3EV18-F1
#
_cell.length_a   1.000
_cell.length_b   1.000
_cell.length_c   1.000
_cell.angle_alpha   90.00
_cell.angle_beta   90.00
_cell.angle_gamma   90.00
#
_symmetry.space_group_name_H-M   'P 1'
#
loop_
_entity.id
_entity.type
_entity.pdbx_description
1 polymer ?
#
loop_
_entity_poly.entity_id
_entity_poly.type
_entity_poly.pdbx_seq_one_letter_code
_entity_poly.pdbx_strand_id
1 'polypeptide(L)'
;MTQILKLTRSQVRLGRDYNKRLHSGTEPLQFLGSGVGQFQVYYKREFPSSEEILSRILVDGATVLVLKLDQSNALKLLTMAQEKNILLTPFHWLVFNAGLTLSGNAYDVADANFYAVELSTNGKFQDYPEFNSIPKPVTTNDLIFRDMTVVALKKLSQLLAIQLTEDVPLITCTLSDPNLSSQELTPTWNFYSYVTTEFDASSTYRIERKPNGTVDGNFQPLKPTPTRESLLKLMQSKPFRIGTFVIPPLIELVDDQTNRTTRVQGPQIAVATKLLERLNVSFEITVFDLEVGEKVGDRWTGLFGHLEEWDIDLLVGPISLTWDRQADFQSTSPFQSISYKFIYMRPSLSGALQIFQFVVAFDGYTWLLIFITAVVFACSLALLHKISPNTLSYSIHPSMIFVFGYLVQGVRTRPPNRASSQILIAVWWFFCLVLVIGFCANYAAYRSFTALENLPSTDYSLLHQTYYTYAYINGSNTEEIMRATLDPSIYALYQSINMKFANKIPPNRTVALEQVLNGHFALIDESPFTDYYAKKYCLETSVTLWHGTYAFYMPKLLPYYDIVEAELKGMGVDGTTEEIFKQAKKDLEDRMPTFCGATFKDQALEAMRNPLVNWSDYSIEFAAAFGIFILALIGLAIVAVIITVECCLGIYKKVSAFRGRLQ
;
A
#
# COMPACT_ATOMS: atom_id res chain seq x y z
N MET A 1 40.39 7.58 16.85
CA MET A 1 39.24 8.17 17.56
C MET A 1 38.52 9.00 16.51
N THR A 2 37.39 8.49 16.05
CA THR A 2 36.99 8.61 14.65
C THR A 2 35.57 9.15 14.66
N GLN A 3 35.39 10.42 14.28
CA GLN A 3 34.17 11.22 14.49
C GLN A 3 33.63 11.72 13.15
N ILE A 4 32.32 11.67 12.97
CA ILE A 4 31.65 12.30 11.83
C ILE A 4 30.66 13.31 12.38
N LEU A 5 30.73 14.53 11.86
CA LEU A 5 29.89 15.65 12.27
C LEU A 5 28.98 16.06 11.13
N LYS A 6 27.74 16.37 11.46
CA LYS A 6 26.73 16.87 10.54
C LYS A 6 26.31 18.28 10.93
N LEU A 7 26.00 19.10 9.95
CA LEU A 7 25.48 20.47 10.09
C LEU A 7 24.09 20.54 9.45
N THR A 8 23.05 20.93 10.21
CA THR A 8 21.67 21.04 9.68
C THR A 8 21.26 22.48 9.41
N ARG A 9 20.49 22.71 8.32
CA ARG A 9 19.74 23.96 8.11
C ARG A 9 18.50 23.92 9.02
N SER A 10 18.33 24.96 9.83
CA SER A 10 17.29 25.04 10.85
C SER A 10 15.89 24.74 10.30
N GLN A 11 15.31 23.60 10.68
CA GLN A 11 13.87 23.50 10.89
C GLN A 11 13.61 22.79 12.21
N VAL A 12 12.83 23.49 13.03
CA VAL A 12 12.40 23.09 14.36
C VAL A 12 11.69 21.75 14.32
N ARG A 13 12.19 20.75 15.06
CA ARG A 13 11.37 19.84 15.86
C ARG A 13 12.21 19.14 16.93
N LEU A 14 11.63 19.14 18.14
CA LEU A 14 12.18 18.65 19.40
C LEU A 14 12.34 17.13 19.42
N GLY A 15 13.35 16.68 20.15
CA GLY A 15 13.30 15.41 20.91
C GLY A 15 14.44 14.43 20.63
N ARG A 16 15.59 14.62 21.28
CA ARG A 16 16.34 13.55 21.96
C ARG A 16 17.48 14.16 22.78
N ASP A 17 17.39 14.01 24.10
CA ASP A 17 18.47 14.26 25.05
C ASP A 17 19.61 13.27 24.80
N TYR A 18 20.61 13.68 24.03
CA TYR A 18 21.92 13.01 23.99
C TYR A 18 22.86 13.62 25.04
N ASN A 19 22.46 13.55 26.31
CA ASN A 19 23.35 13.81 27.44
C ASN A 19 23.94 12.48 27.93
N LYS A 20 24.86 11.89 27.15
CA LYS A 20 25.78 10.87 27.66
C LYS A 20 27.17 11.50 27.79
N ARG A 21 27.61 11.57 29.06
CA ARG A 21 28.84 12.16 29.58
C ARG A 21 30.02 12.07 28.60
N LEU A 22 30.47 13.21 28.07
CA LEU A 22 31.80 13.36 27.50
C LEU A 22 32.83 12.96 28.58
N HIS A 23 33.59 11.90 28.33
CA HIS A 23 34.73 11.56 29.18
C HIS A 23 35.85 12.58 28.98
N SER A 24 36.47 13.00 30.08
CA SER A 24 37.50 14.03 30.17
C SER A 24 38.84 13.57 29.58
N GLY A 25 38.95 13.56 28.26
CA GLY A 25 40.20 13.44 27.53
C GLY A 25 40.04 14.10 26.18
N THR A 26 40.70 15.23 25.97
CA THR A 26 40.77 16.05 24.74
C THR A 26 40.18 15.37 23.49
N GLU A 27 38.86 15.43 23.35
CA GLU A 27 38.20 14.93 22.17
C GLU A 27 38.42 15.96 21.05
N PRO A 28 38.90 15.54 19.86
CA PRO A 28 38.89 16.44 18.74
C PRO A 28 37.45 16.94 18.51
N LEU A 29 37.30 18.19 18.06
CA LEU A 29 36.01 18.81 17.79
C LEU A 29 35.14 19.16 19.03
N GLN A 30 35.69 19.11 20.24
CA GLN A 30 35.03 19.57 21.47
C GLN A 30 34.53 21.04 21.38
N PHE A 31 35.14 21.86 20.51
CA PHE A 31 34.68 23.23 20.23
C PHE A 31 33.29 23.29 19.59
N LEU A 32 32.81 22.21 18.97
CA LEU A 32 31.45 22.10 18.45
C LEU A 32 30.44 21.76 19.55
N GLY A 33 30.91 21.39 20.74
CA GLY A 33 30.09 21.16 21.93
C GLY A 33 29.43 22.41 22.50
N SER A 34 29.80 23.62 22.05
CA SER A 34 29.04 24.84 22.34
C SER A 34 27.85 25.07 21.39
N GLY A 35 27.78 24.32 20.28
CA GLY A 35 26.70 24.34 19.28
C GLY A 35 25.71 23.18 19.42
N VAL A 36 25.53 22.66 20.64
CA VAL A 36 24.62 21.54 20.92
C VAL A 36 23.19 21.89 20.48
N GLY A 37 22.65 21.10 19.56
CA GLY A 37 21.35 21.33 18.89
C GLY A 37 21.44 21.73 17.41
N GLN A 38 22.63 22.14 16.92
CA GLN A 38 22.85 22.47 15.50
C GLN A 38 23.61 21.38 14.72
N PHE A 39 24.23 20.44 15.44
CA PHE A 39 25.08 19.39 14.88
C PHE A 39 24.68 18.01 15.42
N GLN A 40 24.67 17.00 14.55
CA GLN A 40 24.59 15.59 14.95
C GLN A 40 25.97 14.95 14.78
N VAL A 41 26.41 14.23 15.81
CA VAL A 41 27.72 13.56 15.81
C VAL A 41 27.48 12.06 15.77
N TYR A 42 28.11 11.38 14.81
CA TYR A 42 28.09 9.93 14.70
C TYR A 42 29.48 9.39 15.01
N TYR A 43 29.56 8.47 15.96
CA TYR A 43 30.80 7.79 16.27
C TYR A 43 30.86 6.47 15.50
N LYS A 44 31.94 6.23 14.76
CA LYS A 44 32.10 4.97 14.01
C LYS A 44 31.91 3.72 14.89
N ARG A 45 32.22 3.80 16.20
CA ARG A 45 32.08 2.69 17.16
C ARG A 45 30.63 2.29 17.46
N GLU A 46 29.68 3.18 17.20
CA GLU A 46 28.25 2.94 17.43
C GLU A 46 27.61 2.14 16.30
N PHE A 47 28.32 1.97 15.18
CA PHE A 47 27.82 1.29 14.00
C PHE A 47 28.74 0.11 13.63
N PRO A 48 28.18 -1.06 13.31
CA PRO A 48 28.95 -2.22 12.90
C PRO A 48 29.62 -2.05 11.52
N SER A 49 29.05 -1.25 10.61
CA SER A 49 29.57 -1.03 9.26
C SER A 49 29.61 0.47 8.86
N SER A 50 30.46 0.81 7.88
CA SER A 50 30.48 2.16 7.29
C SER A 50 29.23 2.46 6.45
N GLU A 51 28.55 1.42 5.97
CA GLU A 51 27.27 1.49 5.24
C GLU A 51 26.17 2.04 6.12
N GLU A 52 26.06 1.49 7.33
CA GLU A 52 24.99 1.84 8.25
C GLU A 52 25.11 3.30 8.70
N ILE A 53 26.34 3.77 8.93
CA ILE A 53 26.63 5.19 9.21
C ILE A 53 26.12 6.07 8.07
N LEU A 54 26.47 5.72 6.83
CA LEU A 54 26.12 6.51 5.65
C LEU A 54 24.60 6.54 5.47
N SER A 55 23.93 5.39 5.56
CA SER A 55 22.46 5.31 5.46
C SER A 55 21.78 6.20 6.51
N ARG A 56 22.26 6.16 7.76
CA ARG A 56 21.65 6.94 8.84
C ARG A 56 21.79 8.45 8.63
N ILE A 57 22.97 8.89 8.19
CA ILE A 57 23.25 10.29 7.88
C ILE A 57 22.27 10.83 6.82
N LEU A 58 21.93 9.99 5.83
CA LEU A 58 21.05 10.35 4.72
C LEU A 58 19.59 10.49 5.17
N VAL A 59 19.09 9.57 6.00
CA VAL A 59 17.72 9.66 6.56
C VAL A 59 17.53 10.91 7.37
N ASP A 60 18.51 11.22 8.22
CA ASP A 60 18.42 12.38 9.09
C ASP A 60 18.47 13.70 8.25
N GLY A 61 18.66 13.65 6.92
CA GLY A 61 18.50 14.77 5.99
C GLY A 61 19.68 15.75 5.99
N ALA A 62 20.90 15.25 6.13
CA ALA A 62 22.12 16.04 6.18
C ALA A 62 22.57 16.55 4.81
N THR A 63 22.80 17.85 4.64
CA THR A 63 23.47 18.37 3.44
C THR A 63 24.95 18.67 3.65
N VAL A 64 25.40 18.87 4.90
CA VAL A 64 26.80 19.17 5.19
C VAL A 64 27.40 18.07 6.05
N LEU A 65 28.42 17.41 5.50
CA LEU A 65 29.07 16.21 6.02
C LEU A 65 30.52 16.51 6.36
N VAL A 66 30.87 16.37 7.64
CA VAL A 66 32.22 16.58 8.14
C VAL A 66 32.79 15.25 8.60
N LEU A 67 33.77 14.74 7.85
CA LEU A 67 34.38 13.44 8.08
C LEU A 67 35.73 13.61 8.79
N LYS A 68 35.87 13.02 9.97
CA LYS A 68 37.17 12.76 10.61
C LYS A 68 37.33 11.26 10.81
N LEU A 69 37.84 10.61 9.78
CA LEU A 69 38.02 9.17 9.73
C LEU A 69 39.49 8.76 9.60
N ASP A 70 39.83 7.55 10.05
CA ASP A 70 41.12 6.95 9.69
C ASP A 70 41.14 6.73 8.16
N GLN A 71 42.29 6.92 7.53
CA GLN A 71 42.44 6.94 6.06
C GLN A 71 41.75 5.79 5.33
N SER A 72 41.93 4.54 5.77
CA SER A 72 41.28 3.37 5.16
C SER A 72 39.75 3.41 5.22
N ASN A 73 39.20 3.92 6.32
CA ASN A 73 37.76 4.03 6.52
C ASN A 73 37.18 5.21 5.75
N ALA A 74 37.93 6.31 5.64
CA ALA A 74 37.55 7.47 4.86
C ALA A 74 37.45 7.12 3.38
N LEU A 75 38.48 6.47 2.83
CA LEU A 75 38.51 6.05 1.42
C LEU A 75 37.38 5.07 1.12
N LYS A 76 37.14 4.07 1.98
CA LYS A 76 36.03 3.12 1.83
C LYS A 76 34.68 3.85 1.78
N LEU A 77 34.43 4.78 2.71
CA LEU A 77 33.17 5.51 2.77
C LEU A 77 32.98 6.43 1.55
N LEU A 78 34.04 7.04 1.04
CA LEU A 78 33.98 7.89 -0.15
C LEU A 78 33.75 7.08 -1.43
N THR A 79 34.35 5.90 -1.56
CA THR A 79 34.08 4.99 -2.69
C THR A 79 32.61 4.57 -2.71
N MET A 80 32.09 4.24 -1.54
CA MET A 80 30.67 3.95 -1.36
C MET A 80 29.76 5.14 -1.68
N ALA A 81 30.12 6.34 -1.22
CA ALA A 81 29.37 7.55 -1.51
C ALA A 81 29.37 7.86 -3.03
N GLN A 82 30.45 7.54 -3.74
CA GLN A 82 30.50 7.66 -5.20
C GLN A 82 29.58 6.66 -5.91
N GLU A 83 29.59 5.39 -5.49
CA GLU A 83 28.74 4.34 -6.03
C GLU A 83 27.25 4.70 -5.87
N LYS A 84 26.89 5.26 -4.70
CA LYS A 84 25.51 5.67 -4.39
C LYS A 84 25.15 7.10 -4.80
N ASN A 85 25.99 7.79 -5.58
CA ASN A 85 25.75 9.16 -6.07
C ASN A 85 25.58 10.24 -4.98
N ILE A 86 26.17 10.03 -3.79
CA ILE A 86 26.13 10.94 -2.63
C ILE A 86 27.29 11.95 -2.67
N LEU A 87 28.31 11.71 -3.51
CA LEU A 87 29.36 12.70 -3.79
C LEU A 87 28.92 13.85 -4.71
N LEU A 88 27.64 13.89 -5.08
CA LEU A 88 27.04 14.95 -5.90
C LEU A 88 26.37 16.01 -5.01
N THR A 89 25.97 17.15 -5.59
CA THR A 89 25.05 18.10 -4.91
C THR A 89 23.81 17.35 -4.41
N PRO A 90 23.07 17.79 -3.38
CA PRO A 90 23.27 18.99 -2.57
C PRO A 90 24.26 18.77 -1.41
N PHE A 91 25.07 17.71 -1.43
CA PHE A 91 25.98 17.41 -0.33
C PHE A 91 27.24 18.26 -0.39
N HIS A 92 27.64 18.78 0.77
CA HIS A 92 28.88 19.51 1.01
C HIS A 92 29.74 18.64 1.89
N TRP A 93 30.91 18.27 1.39
CA TRP A 93 31.82 17.38 2.08
C TRP A 93 33.02 18.15 2.61
N LEU A 94 33.34 17.95 3.89
CA LEU A 94 34.55 18.42 4.52
C LEU A 94 35.30 17.22 5.11
N VAL A 95 36.38 16.81 4.47
CA VAL A 95 37.10 15.59 4.81
C VAL A 95 38.45 15.92 5.41
N PHE A 96 38.70 15.50 6.64
CA PHE A 96 39.95 15.76 7.34
C PHE A 96 40.92 14.57 7.26
N ASN A 97 42.14 14.81 6.77
CA ASN A 97 43.26 13.87 6.76
C ASN A 97 42.91 12.46 6.21
N ALA A 98 42.11 12.40 5.15
CA ALA A 98 41.77 11.14 4.48
C ALA A 98 42.85 10.66 3.51
N GLY A 99 43.85 11.49 3.18
CA GLY A 99 44.94 11.13 2.26
C GLY A 99 44.42 10.77 0.87
N LEU A 100 43.45 11.53 0.38
CA LEU A 100 42.80 11.42 -0.92
C LEU A 100 43.79 11.65 -2.05
N THR A 101 44.54 12.74 -1.99
CA THR A 101 45.57 13.07 -2.99
C THR A 101 46.71 12.04 -3.02
N LEU A 102 47.00 11.42 -1.87
CA LEU A 102 48.02 10.40 -1.70
C LEU A 102 47.54 8.98 -2.03
N SER A 103 46.22 8.76 -2.11
CA SER A 103 45.62 7.45 -2.35
C SER A 103 45.72 7.01 -3.81
N GLY A 104 45.75 7.96 -4.75
CA GLY A 104 45.69 7.69 -6.20
C GLY A 104 44.30 7.32 -6.71
N ASN A 105 43.26 7.36 -5.87
CA ASN A 105 41.87 7.14 -6.28
C ASN A 105 41.28 8.43 -6.82
N ALA A 106 40.72 8.38 -8.03
CA ALA A 106 39.93 9.46 -8.60
C ALA A 106 38.49 9.35 -8.11
N TYR A 107 37.92 10.44 -7.60
CA TYR A 107 36.49 10.53 -7.31
C TYR A 107 35.81 11.65 -8.11
N ASP A 108 34.62 11.38 -8.60
CA ASP A 108 33.82 12.33 -9.35
C ASP A 108 33.11 13.32 -8.40
N VAL A 109 33.71 14.49 -8.26
CA VAL A 109 33.25 15.60 -7.38
C VAL A 109 33.07 16.91 -8.15
N ALA A 110 32.99 16.84 -9.49
CA ALA A 110 32.98 18.01 -10.37
C ALA A 110 31.85 18.98 -10.00
N ASP A 111 30.66 18.46 -9.67
CA ASP A 111 29.48 19.27 -9.38
C ASP A 111 29.25 19.50 -7.88
N ALA A 112 29.95 18.80 -6.99
CA ALA A 112 29.78 18.96 -5.54
C ALA A 112 30.80 19.89 -4.89
N ASN A 113 30.40 20.47 -3.76
CA ASN A 113 31.28 21.22 -2.88
C ASN A 113 32.05 20.23 -1.99
N PHE A 114 33.16 19.74 -2.51
CA PHE A 114 34.04 18.81 -1.82
C PHE A 114 35.32 19.51 -1.38
N TYR A 115 35.56 19.51 -0.06
CA TYR A 115 36.73 20.11 0.56
C TYR A 115 37.50 19.04 1.31
N ALA A 116 38.64 18.62 0.76
CA ALA A 116 39.58 17.78 1.48
C ALA A 116 40.61 18.67 2.17
N VAL A 117 40.65 18.63 3.50
CA VAL A 117 41.65 19.32 4.32
C VAL A 117 42.69 18.30 4.77
N GLU A 118 43.88 18.40 4.21
CA GLU A 118 44.96 17.44 4.47
C GLU A 118 46.18 18.10 5.08
N LEU A 119 46.76 17.39 6.04
CA LEU A 119 48.09 17.66 6.55
C LEU A 119 49.11 17.09 5.54
N SER A 120 49.72 17.98 4.74
CA SER A 120 50.98 17.79 3.98
C SER A 120 50.97 17.37 2.48
N THR A 121 52.15 17.54 1.88
CA THR A 121 52.64 17.44 0.47
C THR A 121 52.04 18.35 -0.57
N ASN A 122 51.00 19.15 -0.26
CA ASN A 122 50.21 19.85 -1.27
C ASN A 122 49.69 18.94 -2.40
N GLY A 123 49.77 17.61 -2.30
CA GLY A 123 49.33 16.67 -3.34
C GLY A 123 50.37 16.33 -4.41
N LYS A 124 51.56 16.94 -4.40
CA LYS A 124 52.61 16.67 -5.39
C LYS A 124 53.55 15.53 -4.97
N PHE A 125 53.14 14.30 -5.24
CA PHE A 125 54.00 13.11 -5.02
C PHE A 125 55.29 13.14 -5.86
N GLN A 126 55.26 13.80 -7.03
CA GLN A 126 56.40 13.92 -7.93
C GLN A 126 57.54 14.79 -7.36
N ASP A 127 57.23 15.72 -6.45
CA ASP A 127 58.22 16.59 -5.81
C ASP A 127 59.05 15.84 -4.75
N TYR A 128 58.63 14.63 -4.36
CA TYR A 128 59.22 13.83 -3.28
C TYR A 128 59.47 12.38 -3.75
N PRO A 129 60.48 12.16 -4.60
CA PRO A 129 60.76 10.85 -5.19
C PRO A 129 61.08 9.77 -4.15
N GLU A 130 61.50 10.15 -2.94
CA GLU A 130 61.73 9.22 -1.82
C GLU A 130 60.49 8.41 -1.45
N PHE A 131 59.29 8.98 -1.61
CA PHE A 131 58.04 8.33 -1.26
C PHE A 131 57.59 7.30 -2.30
N ASN A 132 58.12 7.32 -3.53
CA ASN A 132 57.84 6.30 -4.55
C ASN A 132 58.21 4.88 -4.07
N SER A 133 59.17 4.78 -3.15
CA SER A 133 59.67 3.51 -2.60
C SER A 133 58.84 2.95 -1.43
N ILE A 134 57.91 3.74 -0.89
CA ILE A 134 57.11 3.38 0.29
C ILE A 134 55.78 2.74 -0.14
N PRO A 135 55.30 1.68 0.54
CA PRO A 135 53.98 1.12 0.30
C PRO A 135 52.88 2.18 0.46
N LYS A 136 52.04 2.34 -0.55
CA LYS A 136 50.87 3.22 -0.51
C LYS A 136 49.72 2.55 0.26
N PRO A 137 48.87 3.31 0.96
CA PRO A 137 48.85 4.77 1.05
C PRO A 137 49.83 5.31 2.10
N VAL A 138 50.51 6.42 1.79
CA VAL A 138 51.37 7.14 2.74
C VAL A 138 50.47 7.83 3.77
N THR A 139 50.70 7.56 5.06
CA THR A 139 49.87 8.12 6.13
C THR A 139 50.44 9.45 6.61
N THR A 140 49.59 10.27 7.22
CA THR A 140 50.02 11.51 7.87
C THR A 140 51.10 11.28 8.93
N ASN A 141 51.08 10.13 9.62
CA ASN A 141 52.10 9.77 10.60
C ASN A 141 53.47 9.54 9.96
N ASP A 142 53.50 8.95 8.75
CA ASP A 142 54.74 8.72 8.01
C ASP A 142 55.39 10.04 7.60
N LEU A 143 54.57 11.01 7.16
CA LEU A 143 55.02 12.36 6.80
C LEU A 143 55.56 13.12 8.02
N ILE A 144 54.86 13.04 9.16
CA ILE A 144 55.30 13.63 10.42
C ILE A 144 56.62 12.98 10.88
N PHE A 145 56.73 11.65 10.77
CA PHE A 145 57.92 10.91 11.15
C PHE A 145 59.14 11.30 10.29
N ARG A 146 58.93 11.46 8.98
CA ARG A 146 59.97 11.95 8.05
C ARG A 146 60.46 13.33 8.44
N ASP A 147 59.56 14.30 8.67
CA ASP A 147 59.95 15.64 9.08
C ASP A 147 60.63 15.66 10.47
N MET A 148 60.15 14.87 11.43
CA MET A 148 60.82 14.71 12.73
C MET A 148 62.24 14.17 12.57
N THR A 149 62.45 13.22 11.66
CA THR A 149 63.76 12.65 11.37
C THR A 149 64.67 13.69 10.73
N VAL A 150 64.18 14.48 9.79
CA VAL A 150 64.94 15.60 9.17
C VAL A 150 65.35 16.62 10.23
N VAL A 151 64.44 17.01 11.13
CA VAL A 151 64.75 17.93 12.25
C VAL A 151 65.79 17.32 13.20
N ALA A 152 65.64 16.04 13.56
CA ALA A 152 66.58 15.34 14.43
C ALA A 152 67.98 15.25 13.80
N LEU A 153 68.07 14.97 12.50
CA LEU A 153 69.32 14.93 11.75
C LEU A 153 69.99 16.31 11.67
N LYS A 154 69.21 17.37 11.42
CA LYS A 154 69.71 18.76 11.46
C LYS A 154 70.25 19.14 12.84
N LYS A 155 69.59 18.71 13.91
CA LYS A 155 70.05 18.94 15.28
C LYS A 155 71.31 18.12 15.62
N LEU A 156 71.37 16.88 15.15
CA LEU A 156 72.52 16.00 15.35
C LEU A 156 73.75 16.51 14.59
N SER A 157 73.59 17.01 13.36
CA SER A 157 74.68 17.60 12.58
C SER A 157 75.23 18.87 13.23
N GLN A 158 74.36 19.72 13.80
CA GLN A 158 74.77 20.87 14.61
C GLN A 158 75.58 20.46 15.84
N LEU A 159 75.14 19.42 16.57
CA LEU A 159 75.85 18.90 17.75
C LEU A 159 77.22 18.28 17.40
N LEU A 160 77.32 17.66 16.23
CA LEU A 160 78.56 17.02 15.76
C LEU A 160 79.46 17.96 14.93
N ALA A 161 79.03 19.21 14.68
CA ALA A 161 79.71 20.17 13.82
C ALA A 161 80.00 19.65 12.39
N ILE A 162 79.11 18.79 11.85
CA ILE A 162 79.22 18.22 10.51
C ILE A 162 78.30 18.99 9.56
N GLN A 163 78.82 19.42 8.41
CA GLN A 163 78.03 20.13 7.40
C GLN A 163 77.26 19.13 6.52
N LEU A 164 75.93 19.20 6.56
CA LEU A 164 75.05 18.41 5.69
C LEU A 164 75.24 18.85 4.23
N THR A 165 75.30 17.88 3.31
CA THR A 165 75.52 18.10 1.87
C THR A 165 74.31 18.64 1.14
N GLU A 166 73.09 18.40 1.65
CA GLU A 166 71.83 18.89 1.08
C GLU A 166 70.88 19.37 2.19
N ASP A 167 70.24 20.51 1.98
CA ASP A 167 69.20 21.02 2.88
C ASP A 167 67.84 20.41 2.50
N VAL A 168 67.40 19.41 3.26
CA VAL A 168 66.11 18.76 3.04
C VAL A 168 64.98 19.65 3.59
N PRO A 169 64.03 20.11 2.75
CA PRO A 169 62.91 20.94 3.20
C PRO A 169 61.92 20.11 4.03
N LEU A 170 61.27 20.77 5.01
CA LEU A 170 60.17 20.19 5.78
C LEU A 170 58.88 20.26 4.95
N ILE A 171 58.03 19.24 5.07
CA ILE A 171 56.82 19.10 4.23
C ILE A 171 55.56 19.52 4.98
N THR A 172 55.40 19.06 6.22
CA THR A 172 54.19 19.20 7.06
C THR A 172 54.19 20.49 7.88
N CYS A 173 55.38 21.03 8.18
CA CYS A 173 55.54 22.15 9.10
C CYS A 173 56.58 23.15 8.62
N THR A 174 56.41 24.41 9.01
CA THR A 174 57.46 25.43 8.91
C THR A 174 57.95 25.78 10.32
N LEU A 175 59.28 25.83 10.47
CA LEU A 175 59.93 26.23 11.73
C LEU A 175 60.03 27.75 11.77
N SER A 176 59.66 28.35 12.90
CA SER A 176 59.74 29.79 13.14
C SER A 176 61.17 30.30 13.35
N ASP A 177 62.08 29.44 13.80
CA ASP A 177 63.51 29.73 13.93
C ASP A 177 64.33 28.86 12.95
N PRO A 178 64.95 29.45 11.90
CA PRO A 178 65.80 28.72 10.96
C PRO A 178 67.07 28.15 11.61
N ASN A 179 67.51 28.70 12.75
CA ASN A 179 68.77 28.32 13.41
C ASN A 179 68.57 27.27 14.52
N LEU A 180 67.34 26.79 14.77
CA LEU A 180 67.00 25.82 15.82
C LEU A 180 67.55 26.20 17.22
N SER A 181 67.67 27.49 17.50
CA SER A 181 68.34 28.01 18.71
C SER A 181 67.41 28.07 19.93
N SER A 182 66.10 28.11 19.72
CA SER A 182 65.10 28.14 20.79
C SER A 182 64.74 26.75 21.33
N GLN A 183 64.57 26.64 22.66
CA GLN A 183 64.07 25.43 23.33
C GLN A 183 62.59 25.13 23.01
N GLU A 184 61.84 26.12 22.54
CA GLU A 184 60.45 25.98 22.11
C GLU A 184 60.38 26.06 20.57
N LEU A 185 60.28 24.90 19.94
CA LEU A 185 59.93 24.79 18.52
C LEU A 185 58.41 24.90 18.42
N THR A 186 57.89 26.00 17.87
CA THR A 186 56.46 26.15 17.59
C THR A 186 56.20 25.83 16.11
N PRO A 187 55.82 24.59 15.75
CA PRO A 187 55.53 24.26 14.36
C PRO A 187 54.23 24.94 13.92
N THR A 188 54.28 25.70 12.83
CA THR A 188 53.07 26.11 12.11
C THR A 188 52.71 25.00 11.13
N TRP A 189 51.52 24.43 11.30
CA TRP A 189 51.01 23.34 10.47
C TRP A 189 50.35 23.92 9.22
N ASN A 190 50.73 23.40 8.06
CA ASN A 190 50.12 23.74 6.79
C ASN A 190 49.04 22.72 6.46
N PHE A 191 47.80 23.19 6.31
CA PHE A 191 46.76 22.38 5.70
C PHE A 191 46.47 22.86 4.28
N TYR A 192 46.19 21.92 3.40
CA TYR A 192 45.77 22.20 2.03
C TYR A 192 44.31 21.80 1.90
N SER A 193 43.49 22.74 1.43
CA SER A 193 42.14 22.44 0.94
C SER A 193 42.24 22.08 -0.54
N TYR A 194 41.65 20.96 -0.97
CA TYR A 194 41.50 20.61 -2.39
C TYR A 194 40.03 20.64 -2.80
N VAL A 195 39.77 21.12 -4.03
CA VAL A 195 38.42 21.25 -4.62
C VAL A 195 38.06 20.03 -5.48
N THR A 196 39.08 19.37 -6.03
CA THR A 196 38.98 18.15 -6.83
C THR A 196 39.72 17.02 -6.12
N THR A 197 39.41 15.79 -6.50
CA THR A 197 40.11 14.59 -6.00
C THR A 197 41.47 14.40 -6.65
N GLU A 198 41.64 15.00 -7.83
CA GLU A 198 42.94 15.23 -8.46
C GLU A 198 43.58 16.51 -7.93
N PHE A 199 44.91 16.50 -7.80
CA PHE A 199 45.68 17.67 -7.42
C PHE A 199 45.60 18.75 -8.51
N ASP A 200 45.07 19.92 -8.15
CA ASP A 200 45.15 21.12 -8.97
C ASP A 200 45.81 22.26 -8.18
N ALA A 201 46.91 22.80 -8.72
CA ALA A 201 47.66 23.89 -8.12
C ALA A 201 46.84 25.19 -7.99
N SER A 202 45.79 25.35 -8.80
CA SER A 202 44.87 26.49 -8.69
C SER A 202 43.88 26.37 -7.52
N SER A 203 43.72 25.15 -7.00
CA SER A 203 42.76 24.77 -5.98
C SER A 203 43.37 24.62 -4.58
N THR A 204 44.68 24.84 -4.41
CA THR A 204 45.35 24.72 -3.11
C THR A 204 45.18 25.97 -2.25
N TYR A 205 44.44 25.85 -1.16
CA TYR A 205 44.36 26.89 -0.13
C TYR A 205 45.17 26.51 1.09
N ARG A 206 46.16 27.35 1.43
CA ARG A 206 46.96 27.18 2.65
C ARG A 206 46.18 27.70 3.84
N ILE A 207 45.96 26.82 4.80
CA ILE A 207 45.37 27.14 6.10
C ILE A 207 46.49 27.03 7.13
N GLU A 208 46.71 28.09 7.90
CA GLU A 208 47.74 28.14 8.92
C GLU A 208 47.13 28.12 10.31
N ARG A 209 47.61 27.19 11.16
CA ARG A 209 47.32 27.22 12.59
C ARG A 209 48.34 28.12 13.28
N LYS A 210 47.90 29.27 13.78
CA LYS A 210 48.74 30.19 14.55
C LYS A 210 49.00 29.65 15.97
N PRO A 211 50.09 30.05 16.65
CA PRO A 211 50.45 29.58 18.00
C PRO A 211 49.38 29.85 19.08
N ASN A 212 48.53 30.87 18.87
CA ASN A 212 47.39 31.22 19.71
C ASN A 212 46.17 30.26 19.54
N GLY A 213 46.27 29.25 18.68
CA GLY A 213 45.20 28.30 18.40
C GLY A 213 44.17 28.75 17.36
N THR A 214 44.26 29.98 16.83
CA THR A 214 43.38 30.45 15.76
C THR A 214 43.81 29.88 14.42
N VAL A 215 42.83 29.45 13.62
CA VAL A 215 43.03 28.95 12.25
C VAL A 215 42.65 30.08 11.31
N ASP A 216 43.59 30.51 10.47
CA ASP A 216 43.39 31.55 9.46
C ASP A 216 43.58 30.92 8.08
N GLY A 217 42.66 31.19 7.17
CA GLY A 217 42.64 30.54 5.87
C GLY A 217 41.56 31.13 4.96
N ASN A 218 41.93 31.34 3.70
CA ASN A 218 40.98 31.69 2.65
C ASN A 218 40.43 30.41 2.03
N PHE A 219 39.12 30.34 1.84
CA PHE A 219 38.46 29.27 1.09
C PHE A 219 37.82 29.84 -0.17
N GLN A 220 37.69 29.05 -1.23
CA GLN A 220 36.90 29.46 -2.39
C GLN A 220 35.42 29.61 -2.03
N PRO A 221 34.69 30.50 -2.77
CA PRO A 221 33.24 30.52 -2.69
C PRO A 221 32.67 29.16 -3.12
N LEU A 222 31.53 28.81 -2.52
CA LEU A 222 30.79 27.59 -2.86
C LEU A 222 30.42 27.61 -4.35
N LYS A 223 30.51 26.44 -5.00
CA LYS A 223 30.01 26.24 -6.36
C LYS A 223 28.51 26.61 -6.39
N PRO A 224 28.04 27.28 -7.46
CA PRO A 224 26.62 27.54 -7.63
C PRO A 224 25.86 26.22 -7.79
N THR A 225 24.56 26.24 -7.50
CA THR A 225 23.70 25.07 -7.74
C THR A 225 23.72 24.71 -9.23
N PRO A 226 23.88 23.42 -9.57
CA PRO A 226 23.96 22.98 -10.96
C PRO A 226 22.66 23.31 -11.72
N THR A 227 22.78 23.54 -13.01
CA THR A 227 21.62 23.80 -13.87
C THR A 227 20.87 22.50 -14.16
N ARG A 228 19.59 22.61 -14.53
CA ARG A 228 18.77 21.43 -14.90
C ARG A 228 19.43 20.57 -15.99
N GLU A 229 20.08 21.21 -16.97
CA GLU A 229 20.73 20.51 -18.09
C GLU A 229 21.98 19.72 -17.67
N SER A 230 22.80 20.26 -16.75
CA SER A 230 23.96 19.53 -16.26
C SER A 230 23.53 18.33 -15.42
N LEU A 231 22.52 18.50 -14.56
CA LEU A 231 21.93 17.40 -13.79
C LEU A 231 21.31 16.32 -14.69
N LEU A 232 20.66 16.69 -15.80
CA LEU A 232 20.12 15.73 -16.75
C LEU A 232 21.23 14.93 -17.46
N LYS A 233 22.30 15.59 -17.91
CA LYS A 233 23.46 14.89 -18.50
C LYS A 233 24.11 13.92 -17.51
N LEU A 234 24.19 14.32 -16.24
CA LEU A 234 24.70 13.47 -15.17
C LEU A 234 23.77 12.26 -14.92
N MET A 235 22.46 12.49 -14.86
CA MET A 235 21.46 11.43 -14.76
C MET A 235 21.53 10.46 -15.95
N GLN A 236 21.86 10.95 -17.16
CA GLN A 236 22.05 10.12 -18.36
C GLN A 236 23.37 9.34 -18.38
N SER A 237 24.35 9.72 -17.55
CA SER A 237 25.67 9.08 -17.53
C SER A 237 25.68 7.70 -16.85
N LYS A 238 24.69 7.43 -15.99
CA LYS A 238 24.58 6.18 -15.21
C LYS A 238 23.16 5.60 -15.33
N PRO A 239 23.00 4.27 -15.23
CA PRO A 239 21.69 3.65 -15.18
C PRO A 239 20.97 4.05 -13.89
N PHE A 240 19.72 4.49 -14.03
CA PHE A 240 18.83 4.84 -12.93
C PHE A 240 18.23 3.58 -12.30
N ARG A 241 18.38 3.39 -10.98
CA ARG A 241 17.99 2.16 -10.30
C ARG A 241 16.55 2.23 -9.83
N ILE A 242 15.69 1.44 -10.45
CA ILE A 242 14.28 1.30 -10.08
C ILE A 242 14.12 0.09 -9.17
N GLY A 243 13.51 0.28 -8.01
CA GLY A 243 13.13 -0.78 -7.10
C GLY A 243 11.63 -1.04 -7.19
N THR A 244 11.22 -2.31 -7.24
CA THR A 244 9.81 -2.70 -7.26
C THR A 244 9.59 -4.07 -6.60
N PHE A 245 8.34 -4.48 -6.47
CA PHE A 245 7.92 -5.76 -5.89
C PHE A 245 6.72 -6.33 -6.64
N VAL A 246 6.56 -7.65 -6.55
CA VAL A 246 5.47 -8.37 -7.23
C VAL A 246 4.21 -8.31 -6.40
N ILE A 247 3.13 -7.79 -6.97
CA ILE A 247 1.82 -7.72 -6.32
C ILE A 247 0.69 -7.91 -7.34
N PRO A 248 0.24 -9.15 -7.56
CA PRO A 248 -0.81 -9.44 -8.54
C PRO A 248 -2.16 -8.84 -8.13
N PRO A 249 -2.92 -8.25 -9.07
CA PRO A 249 -2.70 -8.31 -10.53
C PRO A 249 -2.00 -7.07 -11.12
N LEU A 250 -1.46 -6.17 -10.28
CA LEU A 250 -0.90 -4.90 -10.75
C LEU A 250 0.53 -5.04 -11.24
N ILE A 251 1.38 -5.70 -10.47
CA ILE A 251 2.77 -5.95 -10.86
C ILE A 251 2.99 -7.46 -10.88
N GLU A 252 3.27 -7.98 -12.07
CA GLU A 252 3.44 -9.41 -12.33
C GLU A 252 4.77 -9.66 -13.05
N LEU A 253 5.34 -10.82 -12.79
CA LEU A 253 6.48 -11.35 -13.55
C LEU A 253 5.94 -12.09 -14.77
N VAL A 254 6.34 -11.67 -15.95
CA VAL A 254 5.95 -12.27 -17.23
C VAL A 254 7.18 -12.89 -17.87
N ASP A 255 7.14 -14.21 -18.09
CA ASP A 255 8.22 -14.91 -18.77
C ASP A 255 8.18 -14.63 -20.28
N ASP A 256 9.23 -14.00 -20.80
CA ASP A 256 9.39 -13.79 -22.23
C ASP A 256 9.91 -15.09 -22.87
N GLN A 257 9.01 -15.81 -23.54
CA GLN A 257 9.32 -17.06 -24.23
C GLN A 257 10.40 -16.89 -25.32
N THR A 258 10.60 -15.67 -25.84
CA THR A 258 11.57 -15.42 -26.92
C THR A 258 12.99 -15.26 -26.43
N ASN A 259 13.20 -14.69 -25.23
CA ASN A 259 14.53 -14.41 -24.68
C ASN A 259 14.90 -15.23 -23.43
N ARG A 260 13.99 -16.07 -22.91
CA ARG A 260 14.13 -16.75 -21.60
C ARG A 260 14.47 -15.76 -20.47
N THR A 261 13.96 -14.54 -20.55
CA THR A 261 14.10 -13.52 -19.52
C THR A 261 12.75 -13.22 -18.91
N THR A 262 12.70 -13.12 -17.59
CA THR A 262 11.48 -12.73 -16.87
C THR A 262 11.43 -11.21 -16.84
N ARG A 263 10.38 -10.62 -17.42
CA ARG A 263 10.16 -9.17 -17.43
C ARG A 263 9.09 -8.80 -16.43
N VAL A 264 9.33 -7.74 -15.68
CA VAL A 264 8.32 -7.15 -14.80
C VAL A 264 7.36 -6.33 -15.63
N GLN A 265 6.05 -6.54 -15.45
CA GLN A 265 5.02 -5.75 -16.10
C GLN A 265 4.02 -5.23 -15.07
N GLY A 266 3.50 -4.04 -15.33
CA GLY A 266 2.47 -3.40 -14.51
C GLY A 266 2.25 -1.95 -14.91
N PRO A 267 1.10 -1.33 -14.58
CA PRO A 267 0.82 0.04 -14.96
C PRO A 267 1.79 1.02 -14.30
N GLN A 268 2.18 0.79 -13.04
CA GLN A 268 3.16 1.63 -12.34
C GLN A 268 4.54 1.53 -12.98
N ILE A 269 4.95 0.32 -13.38
CA ILE A 269 6.20 0.10 -14.11
C ILE A 269 6.16 0.83 -15.44
N ALA A 270 5.07 0.71 -16.21
CA ALA A 270 4.91 1.39 -17.49
C ALA A 270 4.97 2.92 -17.37
N VAL A 271 4.42 3.51 -16.31
CA VAL A 271 4.56 4.96 -16.03
C VAL A 271 6.02 5.31 -15.77
N ALA A 272 6.72 4.56 -14.91
CA ALA A 272 8.12 4.83 -14.58
C ALA A 272 9.05 4.65 -15.78
N THR A 273 8.87 3.59 -16.58
CA THR A 273 9.67 3.38 -17.80
C THR A 273 9.41 4.47 -18.82
N LYS A 274 8.14 4.88 -19.01
CA LYS A 274 7.80 5.94 -19.96
C LYS A 274 8.38 7.30 -19.55
N LEU A 275 8.42 7.57 -18.24
CA LEU A 275 9.05 8.76 -17.67
C LEU A 275 10.55 8.80 -18.00
N LEU A 276 11.26 7.70 -17.79
CA LEU A 276 12.71 7.63 -18.03
C LEU A 276 13.05 7.62 -19.52
N GLU A 277 12.20 7.00 -20.36
CA GLU A 277 12.29 7.10 -21.82
C GLU A 277 12.17 8.54 -22.32
N ARG A 278 11.22 9.34 -21.77
CA ARG A 278 11.07 10.77 -22.11
C ARG A 278 12.31 11.58 -21.73
N LEU A 279 12.97 11.21 -20.63
CA LEU A 279 14.21 11.82 -20.17
C LEU A 279 15.47 11.30 -20.90
N ASN A 280 15.32 10.27 -21.75
CA ASN A 280 16.41 9.56 -22.42
C ASN A 280 17.46 9.01 -21.42
N VAL A 281 16.99 8.49 -20.30
CA VAL A 281 17.83 7.93 -19.22
C VAL A 281 17.76 6.41 -19.26
N SER A 282 18.93 5.76 -19.29
CA SER A 282 19.03 4.30 -19.11
C SER A 282 18.61 3.91 -17.69
N PHE A 283 17.97 2.77 -17.51
CA PHE A 283 17.52 2.33 -16.19
C PHE A 283 17.64 0.81 -16.01
N GLU A 284 17.70 0.39 -14.75
CA GLU A 284 17.71 -1.01 -14.34
C GLU A 284 16.59 -1.24 -13.32
N ILE A 285 15.77 -2.28 -13.54
CA ILE A 285 14.66 -2.64 -12.66
C ILE A 285 15.07 -3.83 -11.80
N THR A 286 15.04 -3.63 -10.49
CA THR A 286 15.29 -4.66 -9.48
C THR A 286 13.99 -5.01 -8.78
N VAL A 287 13.69 -6.31 -8.71
CA VAL A 287 12.51 -6.85 -8.04
C VAL A 287 12.93 -7.41 -6.70
N PHE A 288 12.34 -6.90 -5.63
CA PHE A 288 12.56 -7.39 -4.29
C PHE A 288 11.39 -8.29 -3.88
N ASP A 289 11.72 -9.45 -3.31
CA ASP A 289 10.75 -10.36 -2.68
C ASP A 289 10.62 -10.00 -1.19
N LEU A 290 10.26 -8.75 -0.93
CA LEU A 290 10.15 -8.17 0.40
C LEU A 290 8.83 -7.41 0.54
N GLU A 291 8.33 -7.32 1.77
CA GLU A 291 7.21 -6.43 2.09
C GLU A 291 7.57 -4.97 1.81
N VAL A 292 6.54 -4.11 1.67
CA VAL A 292 6.73 -2.67 1.45
C VAL A 292 7.63 -2.07 2.54
N GLY A 293 7.50 -2.57 3.76
CA GLY A 293 8.34 -2.17 4.89
C GLY A 293 7.65 -1.15 5.78
N GLU A 294 7.89 -1.30 7.09
CA GLU A 294 7.42 -0.41 8.14
C GLU A 294 8.59 0.17 8.93
N LYS A 295 8.31 1.27 9.64
CA LYS A 295 9.29 1.92 10.51
C LYS A 295 9.35 1.22 11.86
N VAL A 296 10.39 0.44 12.09
CA VAL A 296 10.63 -0.24 13.37
C VAL A 296 11.67 0.55 14.16
N GLY A 297 11.18 1.33 15.13
CA GLY A 297 11.99 2.26 15.88
C GLY A 297 12.50 3.39 14.99
N ASP A 298 13.79 3.37 14.68
CA ASP A 298 14.49 4.41 13.94
C ASP A 298 14.94 3.97 12.54
N ARG A 299 14.58 2.75 12.12
CA ARG A 299 14.98 2.13 10.85
C ARG A 299 13.75 1.67 10.06
N TRP A 300 13.88 1.70 8.75
CA TRP A 300 12.90 1.12 7.85
C TRP A 300 13.28 -0.32 7.51
N THR A 301 12.25 -1.17 7.45
CA THR A 301 12.36 -2.55 6.99
C THR A 301 11.92 -2.64 5.52
N GLY A 302 12.08 -3.81 4.89
CA GLY A 302 11.57 -4.08 3.54
C GLY A 302 12.10 -3.13 2.46
N LEU A 303 11.25 -2.79 1.50
CA LEU A 303 11.60 -1.89 0.39
C LEU A 303 12.02 -0.49 0.83
N PHE A 304 11.33 0.08 1.83
CA PHE A 304 11.71 1.38 2.37
C PHE A 304 13.08 1.33 3.07
N GLY A 305 13.50 0.18 3.62
CA GLY A 305 14.87 -0.02 4.10
C GLY A 305 15.92 0.06 2.99
N HIS A 306 15.68 -0.57 1.84
CA HIS A 306 16.59 -0.45 0.68
C HIS A 306 16.59 0.97 0.09
N LEU A 307 15.47 1.68 0.16
CA LEU A 307 15.40 3.11 -0.19
C LEU A 307 16.17 3.97 0.82
N GLU A 308 16.12 3.64 2.11
CA GLU A 308 16.89 4.26 3.20
C GLU A 308 18.39 4.16 2.93
N GLU A 309 18.82 3.01 2.41
CA GLU A 309 20.21 2.70 2.12
C GLU A 309 20.68 3.25 0.77
N TRP A 310 19.80 3.89 -0.02
CA TRP A 310 20.09 4.41 -1.37
C TRP A 310 20.54 3.31 -2.35
N ASP A 311 20.05 2.09 -2.18
CA ASP A 311 20.20 1.03 -3.18
C ASP A 311 19.22 1.21 -4.34
N ILE A 312 18.13 1.94 -4.09
CA ILE A 312 17.07 2.29 -5.02
C ILE A 312 17.06 3.81 -5.22
N ASP A 313 17.07 4.27 -6.47
CA ASP A 313 16.94 5.71 -6.79
C ASP A 313 15.47 6.12 -6.89
N LEU A 314 14.61 5.22 -7.39
CA LEU A 314 13.17 5.42 -7.50
C LEU A 314 12.43 4.13 -7.13
N LEU A 315 11.65 4.19 -6.07
CA LEU A 315 10.78 3.11 -5.63
C LEU A 315 9.43 3.21 -6.35
N VAL A 316 9.13 2.19 -7.15
CA VAL A 316 7.96 2.13 -8.05
C VAL A 316 7.05 0.99 -7.63
N GLY A 317 5.81 1.31 -7.31
CA GLY A 317 4.79 0.32 -6.98
C GLY A 317 3.45 0.98 -6.65
N PRO A 318 2.40 0.18 -6.40
CA PRO A 318 1.17 0.66 -5.79
C PRO A 318 1.43 0.98 -4.32
N ILE A 319 2.13 2.08 -4.02
CA ILE A 319 2.49 2.48 -2.66
C ILE A 319 1.70 3.72 -2.29
N SER A 320 0.92 3.61 -1.22
CA SER A 320 0.08 4.69 -0.75
C SER A 320 0.86 5.76 -0.01
N LEU A 321 0.40 7.00 -0.16
CA LEU A 321 0.97 8.17 0.51
C LEU A 321 0.59 8.18 2.00
N THR A 322 1.60 8.12 2.88
CA THR A 322 1.42 8.22 4.34
C THR A 322 2.37 9.24 4.94
N TRP A 323 1.98 9.88 6.05
CA TRP A 323 2.79 10.88 6.73
C TRP A 323 4.17 10.35 7.16
N ASP A 324 4.24 9.15 7.72
CA ASP A 324 5.50 8.59 8.24
C ASP A 324 6.53 8.36 7.12
N ARG A 325 6.10 7.83 5.97
CA ARG A 325 6.94 7.68 4.78
C ARG A 325 7.42 9.04 4.24
N GLN A 326 6.55 10.06 4.21
CA GLN A 326 6.91 11.40 3.75
C GLN A 326 7.85 12.15 4.71
N ALA A 327 7.86 11.77 5.99
CA ALA A 327 8.76 12.37 6.96
C ALA A 327 10.23 12.04 6.64
N ASP A 328 10.51 10.80 6.22
CA ASP A 328 11.87 10.30 5.99
C ASP A 328 12.26 10.25 4.50
N PHE A 329 11.29 10.11 3.58
CA PHE A 329 11.52 10.00 2.13
C PHE A 329 10.78 11.09 1.35
N GLN A 330 11.26 11.35 0.13
CA GLN A 330 10.61 12.30 -0.78
C GLN A 330 9.63 11.56 -1.69
N SER A 331 8.34 11.85 -1.55
CA SER A 331 7.30 11.33 -2.44
C SER A 331 7.14 12.21 -3.68
N THR A 332 6.91 11.63 -4.84
CA THR A 332 6.46 12.36 -6.04
C THR A 332 5.04 12.88 -5.86
N SER A 333 4.59 13.75 -6.78
CA SER A 333 3.17 14.06 -6.88
C SER A 333 2.33 12.80 -7.10
N PRO A 334 1.13 12.72 -6.49
CA PRO A 334 0.18 11.65 -6.74
C PRO A 334 -0.11 11.49 -8.24
N PHE A 335 0.07 10.29 -8.77
CA PHE A 335 -0.18 10.00 -10.19
C PHE A 335 -1.45 9.18 -10.41
N GLN A 336 -1.98 8.53 -9.36
CA GLN A 336 -3.20 7.73 -9.43
C GLN A 336 -4.02 7.89 -8.15
N SER A 337 -5.32 8.13 -8.30
CA SER A 337 -6.28 8.11 -7.19
C SER A 337 -6.80 6.69 -6.98
N ILE A 338 -6.91 6.29 -5.72
CA ILE A 338 -7.45 5.00 -5.29
C ILE A 338 -8.60 5.20 -4.31
N SER A 339 -9.36 4.14 -4.13
CA SER A 339 -10.54 4.13 -3.25
C SER A 339 -10.50 2.89 -2.37
N TYR A 340 -10.65 3.06 -1.07
CA TYR A 340 -10.74 1.95 -0.13
C TYR A 340 -12.19 1.50 -0.02
N LYS A 341 -12.39 0.19 -0.19
CA LYS A 341 -13.71 -0.45 -0.18
C LYS A 341 -13.60 -1.75 0.61
N PHE A 342 -14.74 -2.32 1.00
CA PHE A 342 -14.76 -3.69 1.45
C PHE A 342 -15.40 -4.62 0.42
N ILE A 343 -14.86 -5.83 0.31
CA ILE A 343 -15.44 -6.93 -0.46
C ILE A 343 -16.08 -7.92 0.50
N TYR A 344 -17.27 -8.39 0.15
CA TYR A 344 -18.04 -9.30 1.00
C TYR A 344 -18.90 -10.22 0.13
N MET A 345 -19.25 -11.37 0.68
CA MET A 345 -20.24 -12.26 0.07
C MET A 345 -21.64 -11.76 0.43
N ARG A 346 -22.47 -11.46 -0.60
CA ARG A 346 -23.85 -11.02 -0.38
C ARG A 346 -24.63 -12.13 0.36
N PRO A 347 -25.40 -11.80 1.41
CA PRO A 347 -26.19 -12.79 2.09
C PRO A 347 -27.33 -13.21 1.17
N SER A 348 -27.30 -14.46 0.70
CA SER A 348 -28.37 -15.05 -0.10
C SER A 348 -29.23 -15.95 0.75
N LEU A 349 -30.55 -15.94 0.51
CA LEU A 349 -31.44 -16.95 1.08
C LEU A 349 -31.05 -18.33 0.53
N SER A 350 -31.25 -19.38 1.32
CA SER A 350 -31.11 -20.75 0.83
C SER A 350 -31.88 -20.92 -0.49
N GLY A 351 -31.29 -21.59 -1.49
CA GLY A 351 -31.87 -21.65 -2.84
C GLY A 351 -33.33 -22.12 -2.89
N ALA A 352 -33.75 -22.99 -1.95
CA ALA A 352 -35.16 -23.37 -1.84
C ALA A 352 -36.08 -22.20 -1.43
N LEU A 353 -35.65 -21.39 -0.45
CA LEU A 353 -36.43 -20.25 0.05
C LEU A 353 -36.38 -19.07 -0.94
N GLN A 354 -35.34 -18.98 -1.76
CA GLN A 354 -35.29 -18.03 -2.89
C GLN A 354 -36.34 -18.38 -3.96
N ILE A 355 -36.51 -19.67 -4.28
CA ILE A 355 -37.52 -20.13 -5.26
C ILE A 355 -38.96 -20.01 -4.72
N PHE A 356 -39.15 -20.20 -3.42
CA PHE A 356 -40.45 -20.08 -2.73
C PHE A 356 -40.59 -18.78 -1.93
N GLN A 357 -40.06 -17.67 -2.44
CA GLN A 357 -39.98 -16.41 -1.71
C GLN A 357 -41.36 -15.88 -1.26
N PHE A 358 -42.43 -16.19 -1.99
CA PHE A 358 -43.81 -15.81 -1.64
C PHE A 358 -44.29 -16.41 -0.31
N VAL A 359 -43.71 -17.51 0.17
CA VAL A 359 -44.08 -18.15 1.45
C VAL A 359 -43.60 -17.31 2.63
N VAL A 360 -42.50 -16.56 2.47
CA VAL A 360 -41.86 -15.75 3.52
C VAL A 360 -42.76 -14.62 4.03
N ALA A 361 -43.82 -14.28 3.30
CA ALA A 361 -44.80 -13.28 3.72
C ALA A 361 -45.53 -13.63 5.03
N PHE A 362 -45.64 -14.91 5.38
CA PHE A 362 -46.22 -15.33 6.67
C PHE A 362 -45.40 -16.46 7.27
N ASP A 363 -45.32 -16.46 8.61
CA ASP A 363 -44.71 -17.57 9.34
C ASP A 363 -45.56 -18.85 9.22
N GLY A 364 -44.92 -20.01 9.40
CA GLY A 364 -45.57 -21.32 9.25
C GLY A 364 -46.79 -21.50 10.15
N TYR A 365 -46.75 -20.94 11.37
CA TYR A 365 -47.90 -20.94 12.29
C TYR A 365 -49.09 -20.16 11.74
N THR A 366 -48.86 -19.03 11.08
CA THR A 366 -49.92 -18.23 10.47
C THR A 366 -50.57 -18.98 9.31
N TRP A 367 -49.76 -19.63 8.45
CA TRP A 367 -50.29 -20.50 7.39
C TRP A 367 -51.19 -21.62 7.93
N LEU A 368 -50.76 -22.26 9.02
CA LEU A 368 -51.53 -23.30 9.69
C LEU A 368 -52.84 -22.74 10.28
N LEU A 369 -52.81 -21.57 10.92
CA LEU A 369 -54.02 -20.92 11.45
C LEU A 369 -55.01 -20.54 10.36
N ILE A 370 -54.55 -20.07 9.20
CA ILE A 370 -55.40 -19.79 8.04
C ILE A 370 -56.11 -21.07 7.58
N PHE A 371 -55.38 -22.18 7.50
CA PHE A 371 -55.94 -23.48 7.13
C PHE A 371 -56.99 -23.96 8.14
N ILE A 372 -56.69 -23.93 9.45
CA ILE A 372 -57.63 -24.32 10.50
C ILE A 372 -58.89 -23.45 10.45
N THR A 373 -58.72 -22.14 10.31
CA THR A 373 -59.86 -21.20 10.24
C THR A 373 -60.75 -21.50 9.03
N ALA A 374 -60.16 -21.78 7.86
CA ALA A 374 -60.92 -22.19 6.68
C ALA A 374 -61.74 -23.47 6.92
N VAL A 375 -61.15 -24.48 7.57
CA VAL A 375 -61.87 -25.72 7.92
C VAL A 375 -63.03 -25.44 8.88
N VAL A 376 -62.83 -24.58 9.89
CA VAL A 376 -63.87 -24.20 10.85
C VAL A 376 -65.04 -23.48 10.15
N PHE A 377 -64.74 -22.54 9.24
CA PHE A 377 -65.77 -21.85 8.46
C PHE A 377 -66.53 -22.80 7.52
N ALA A 378 -65.86 -23.75 6.89
CA ALA A 378 -66.48 -24.75 6.03
C ALA A 378 -67.42 -25.69 6.82
N CYS A 379 -66.98 -26.16 7.99
CA CYS A 379 -67.80 -26.94 8.90
C CYS A 379 -69.02 -26.15 9.40
N SER A 380 -68.83 -24.88 9.76
CA SER A 380 -69.90 -23.98 10.20
C SER A 380 -70.94 -23.76 9.09
N LEU A 381 -70.48 -23.56 7.85
CA LEU A 381 -71.35 -23.44 6.70
C LEU A 381 -72.15 -24.74 6.46
N ALA A 382 -71.50 -25.90 6.50
CA ALA A 382 -72.17 -27.19 6.35
C ALA A 382 -73.20 -27.45 7.46
N LEU A 383 -72.91 -27.04 8.70
CA LEU A 383 -73.84 -27.16 9.83
C LEU A 383 -75.06 -26.23 9.65
N LEU A 384 -74.85 -24.97 9.29
CA LEU A 384 -75.93 -24.02 9.02
C LEU A 384 -76.86 -24.49 7.89
N HIS A 385 -76.29 -25.17 6.88
CA HIS A 385 -77.05 -25.80 5.81
C HIS A 385 -77.91 -26.98 6.25
N LYS A 386 -77.50 -27.73 7.29
CA LYS A 386 -78.30 -28.80 7.87
C LYS A 386 -79.43 -28.29 8.76
N ILE A 387 -79.20 -27.18 9.47
CA ILE A 387 -80.17 -26.61 10.42
C ILE A 387 -81.23 -25.77 9.69
N SER A 388 -80.87 -25.04 8.63
CA SER A 388 -81.81 -24.23 7.86
C SER A 388 -82.31 -24.99 6.62
N PRO A 389 -83.62 -25.19 6.42
CA PRO A 389 -84.14 -25.93 5.27
C PRO A 389 -83.75 -25.19 3.98
N ASN A 390 -82.92 -25.83 3.17
CA ASN A 390 -82.33 -25.25 1.97
C ASN A 390 -82.70 -26.04 0.72
N THR A 391 -82.91 -25.33 -0.40
CA THR A 391 -83.24 -25.94 -1.70
C THR A 391 -82.01 -26.55 -2.40
N LEU A 392 -80.81 -26.35 -1.83
CA LEU A 392 -79.52 -26.81 -2.34
C LEU A 392 -78.91 -27.82 -1.35
N SER A 393 -78.47 -28.99 -1.85
CA SER A 393 -77.77 -30.01 -1.05
C SER A 393 -76.29 -29.65 -0.88
N TYR A 394 -75.99 -28.75 0.06
CA TYR A 394 -74.61 -28.46 0.48
C TYR A 394 -74.18 -29.47 1.55
N SER A 395 -73.40 -30.47 1.14
CA SER A 395 -72.66 -31.34 2.05
C SER A 395 -71.32 -30.68 2.45
N ILE A 396 -70.56 -31.32 3.34
CA ILE A 396 -69.25 -30.81 3.79
C ILE A 396 -68.28 -30.56 2.64
N HIS A 397 -68.30 -31.40 1.60
CA HIS A 397 -67.39 -31.28 0.46
C HIS A 397 -67.65 -30.03 -0.40
N PRO A 398 -68.88 -29.75 -0.87
CA PRO A 398 -69.22 -28.46 -1.50
C PRO A 398 -68.93 -27.24 -0.63
N SER A 399 -69.13 -27.33 0.69
CA SER A 399 -68.83 -26.22 1.63
C SER A 399 -67.33 -25.96 1.76
N MET A 400 -66.51 -27.01 1.81
CA MET A 400 -65.05 -26.89 1.80
C MET A 400 -64.56 -26.25 0.50
N ILE A 401 -65.02 -26.73 -0.65
CA ILE A 401 -64.66 -26.15 -1.97
C ILE A 401 -65.07 -24.68 -2.05
N PHE A 402 -66.23 -24.31 -1.50
CA PHE A 402 -66.68 -22.92 -1.47
C PHE A 402 -65.75 -22.04 -0.62
N VAL A 403 -65.44 -22.45 0.61
CA VAL A 403 -64.62 -21.67 1.55
C VAL A 403 -63.17 -21.53 1.05
N PHE A 404 -62.56 -22.63 0.61
CA PHE A 404 -61.23 -22.60 -0.01
C PHE A 404 -61.24 -21.88 -1.37
N GLY A 405 -62.34 -21.98 -2.12
CA GLY A 405 -62.52 -21.28 -3.40
C GLY A 405 -62.54 -19.76 -3.27
N TYR A 406 -63.15 -19.24 -2.20
CA TYR A 406 -63.12 -17.80 -1.86
C TYR A 406 -61.75 -17.35 -1.36
N LEU A 407 -61.04 -18.18 -0.59
CA LEU A 407 -59.68 -17.90 -0.12
C LEU A 407 -58.69 -17.75 -1.30
N VAL A 408 -58.81 -18.61 -2.31
CA VAL A 408 -57.95 -18.65 -3.51
C VAL A 408 -58.52 -17.78 -4.66
N GLN A 409 -59.67 -17.15 -4.46
CA GLN A 409 -60.40 -16.34 -5.47
C GLN A 409 -60.75 -17.07 -6.78
N GLY A 410 -60.63 -18.40 -6.83
CA GLY A 410 -60.62 -19.18 -8.08
C GLY A 410 -61.88 -19.96 -8.43
N VAL A 411 -62.74 -20.32 -7.46
CA VAL A 411 -63.88 -21.22 -7.70
C VAL A 411 -65.20 -20.51 -7.39
N ARG A 412 -66.07 -20.40 -8.41
CA ARG A 412 -67.44 -19.90 -8.26
C ARG A 412 -68.40 -21.09 -8.15
N THR A 413 -68.77 -21.49 -6.94
CA THR A 413 -69.94 -22.35 -6.74
C THR A 413 -71.17 -21.50 -6.41
N ARG A 414 -72.37 -22.07 -6.58
CA ARG A 414 -73.62 -21.33 -6.35
C ARG A 414 -73.71 -20.89 -4.89
N PRO A 415 -73.84 -19.59 -4.60
CA PRO A 415 -73.96 -19.13 -3.23
C PRO A 415 -75.25 -19.67 -2.58
N PRO A 416 -75.24 -19.90 -1.27
CA PRO A 416 -76.41 -20.40 -0.56
C PRO A 416 -77.51 -19.34 -0.44
N ASN A 417 -78.74 -19.83 -0.36
CA ASN A 417 -79.95 -19.01 -0.57
C ASN A 417 -80.51 -18.37 0.72
N ARG A 418 -79.94 -18.67 1.90
CA ARG A 418 -80.48 -18.21 3.20
C ARG A 418 -79.66 -17.07 3.80
N ALA A 419 -80.34 -16.14 4.45
CA ALA A 419 -79.72 -14.95 5.05
C ALA A 419 -78.60 -15.29 6.05
N SER A 420 -78.77 -16.29 6.91
CA SER A 420 -77.75 -16.72 7.87
C SER A 420 -76.46 -17.20 7.20
N SER A 421 -76.57 -18.01 6.16
CA SER A 421 -75.43 -18.46 5.36
C SER A 421 -74.79 -17.31 4.56
N GLN A 422 -75.59 -16.37 4.07
CA GLN A 422 -75.10 -15.18 3.35
C GLN A 422 -74.29 -14.25 4.26
N ILE A 423 -74.73 -14.05 5.51
CA ILE A 423 -73.98 -13.27 6.50
C ILE A 423 -72.65 -13.95 6.84
N LEU A 424 -72.64 -15.28 7.06
CA LEU A 424 -71.40 -16.01 7.31
C LEU A 424 -70.40 -15.87 6.15
N ILE A 425 -70.91 -15.91 4.91
CA ILE A 425 -70.10 -15.71 3.70
C ILE A 425 -69.58 -14.28 3.61
N ALA A 426 -70.39 -13.28 3.94
CA ALA A 426 -69.94 -11.89 3.95
C ALA A 426 -68.80 -11.68 4.97
N VAL A 427 -68.89 -12.30 6.15
CA VAL A 427 -67.82 -12.28 7.16
C VAL A 427 -66.57 -13.00 6.67
N TRP A 428 -66.71 -14.21 6.08
CA TRP A 428 -65.59 -14.95 5.52
C TRP A 428 -64.91 -14.20 4.37
N TRP A 429 -65.71 -13.58 3.50
CA TRP A 429 -65.22 -12.77 2.40
C TRP A 429 -64.44 -11.55 2.92
N PHE A 430 -64.97 -10.85 3.92
CA PHE A 430 -64.26 -9.74 4.55
C PHE A 430 -62.95 -10.18 5.19
N PHE A 431 -62.94 -11.34 5.87
CA PHE A 431 -61.72 -11.95 6.41
C PHE A 431 -60.69 -12.25 5.30
N CYS A 432 -61.11 -12.88 4.20
CA CYS A 432 -60.22 -13.16 3.06
C CYS A 432 -59.67 -11.88 2.43
N LEU A 433 -60.49 -10.83 2.31
CA LEU A 433 -60.08 -9.54 1.80
C LEU A 433 -58.99 -8.91 2.68
N VAL A 434 -59.19 -8.88 4.00
CA VAL A 434 -58.20 -8.36 4.95
C VAL A 434 -56.91 -9.18 4.90
N LEU A 435 -57.02 -10.51 4.82
CA LEU A 435 -55.88 -11.42 4.74
C LEU A 435 -55.05 -11.20 3.47
N VAL A 436 -55.69 -11.05 2.30
CA VAL A 436 -54.98 -10.80 1.03
C VAL A 436 -54.29 -9.44 1.05
N ILE A 437 -54.95 -8.41 1.57
CA ILE A 437 -54.32 -7.08 1.73
C ILE A 437 -53.12 -7.18 2.67
N GLY A 438 -53.24 -7.87 3.80
CA GLY A 438 -52.15 -8.09 4.75
C GLY A 438 -50.98 -8.86 4.14
N PHE A 439 -51.26 -9.90 3.34
CA PHE A 439 -50.25 -10.66 2.61
C PHE A 439 -49.48 -9.77 1.64
N CYS A 440 -50.19 -9.02 0.77
CA CYS A 440 -49.58 -8.13 -0.20
C CYS A 440 -48.74 -7.04 0.50
N ALA A 441 -49.25 -6.46 1.59
CA ALA A 441 -48.55 -5.44 2.36
C ALA A 441 -47.28 -6.00 3.04
N ASN A 442 -47.36 -7.15 3.69
CA ASN A 442 -46.20 -7.73 4.39
C ASN A 442 -45.15 -8.25 3.40
N TYR A 443 -45.56 -8.83 2.28
CA TYR A 443 -44.64 -9.23 1.21
C TYR A 443 -43.94 -8.01 0.59
N ALA A 444 -44.67 -6.94 0.32
CA ALA A 444 -44.10 -5.68 -0.16
C ALA A 444 -43.14 -5.06 0.87
N ALA A 445 -43.50 -5.06 2.15
CA ALA A 445 -42.65 -4.58 3.24
C ALA A 445 -41.37 -5.41 3.39
N TYR A 446 -41.47 -6.75 3.34
CA TYR A 446 -40.32 -7.65 3.35
C TYR A 446 -39.36 -7.36 2.20
N ARG A 447 -39.88 -7.19 0.97
CA ARG A 447 -39.05 -6.86 -0.20
C ARG A 447 -38.39 -5.50 -0.07
N SER A 448 -39.13 -4.49 0.38
CA SER A 448 -38.57 -3.17 0.67
C SER A 448 -37.48 -3.25 1.73
N PHE A 449 -37.68 -4.00 2.82
CA PHE A 449 -36.69 -4.18 3.87
C PHE A 449 -35.44 -4.92 3.39
N THR A 450 -35.56 -6.00 2.61
CA THR A 450 -34.39 -6.68 2.01
C THR A 450 -33.67 -5.81 0.96
N ALA A 451 -34.34 -4.81 0.38
CA ALA A 451 -33.72 -3.81 -0.46
C ALA A 451 -33.07 -2.66 0.34
N LEU A 452 -33.49 -2.48 1.60
CA LEU A 452 -33.06 -1.46 2.56
C LEU A 452 -32.15 -2.02 3.66
N GLU A 453 -31.76 -3.30 3.61
CA GLU A 453 -30.73 -3.83 4.49
C GLU A 453 -29.46 -3.06 4.13
N ASN A 454 -29.24 -1.98 4.88
CA ASN A 454 -28.25 -0.97 4.59
C ASN A 454 -26.90 -1.62 4.81
N LEU A 455 -26.38 -2.20 3.73
CA LEU A 455 -24.97 -2.50 3.60
C LEU A 455 -24.21 -1.27 4.11
N PRO A 456 -23.27 -1.45 5.06
CA PRO A 456 -22.60 -0.32 5.67
C PRO A 456 -21.95 0.51 4.57
N SER A 457 -22.46 1.72 4.35
CA SER A 457 -22.04 2.61 3.28
C SER A 457 -21.00 3.61 3.74
N THR A 458 -20.87 3.76 5.06
CA THR A 458 -19.89 4.62 5.71
C THR A 458 -19.05 3.82 6.71
N ASP A 459 -17.83 4.27 6.90
CA ASP A 459 -16.93 3.87 7.98
C ASP A 459 -17.61 3.86 9.37
N TYR A 460 -18.42 4.88 9.67
CA TYR A 460 -19.21 4.95 10.91
C TYR A 460 -20.25 3.82 11.03
N SER A 461 -20.95 3.50 9.94
CA SER A 461 -21.93 2.41 9.93
C SER A 461 -21.27 1.04 10.09
N LEU A 462 -20.05 0.88 9.55
CA LEU A 462 -19.25 -0.34 9.68
C LEU A 462 -18.82 -0.57 11.15
N LEU A 463 -18.51 0.49 11.89
CA LEU A 463 -18.17 0.40 13.32
C LEU A 463 -19.30 -0.16 14.20
N HIS A 464 -20.55 0.17 13.88
CA HIS A 464 -21.73 -0.19 14.68
C HIS A 464 -22.38 -1.50 14.24
N GLN A 465 -22.04 -1.98 13.05
CA GLN A 465 -22.58 -3.21 12.50
C GLN A 465 -22.04 -4.44 13.25
N THR A 466 -22.88 -5.46 13.47
CA THR A 466 -22.52 -6.71 14.16
C THR A 466 -22.60 -7.98 13.30
N TYR A 467 -23.14 -7.90 12.08
CA TYR A 467 -23.33 -9.03 11.17
C TYR A 467 -22.05 -9.57 10.52
N TYR A 468 -21.24 -8.72 9.87
CA TYR A 468 -19.95 -9.09 9.29
C TYR A 468 -18.81 -8.86 10.29
N THR A 469 -17.88 -9.81 10.34
CA THR A 469 -16.53 -9.51 10.83
C THR A 469 -15.77 -8.78 9.72
N TYR A 470 -15.03 -7.72 10.04
CA TYR A 470 -14.22 -7.01 9.05
C TYR A 470 -12.76 -6.93 9.49
N ALA A 471 -11.85 -7.00 8.53
CA ALA A 471 -10.41 -6.84 8.76
C ALA A 471 -9.69 -6.37 7.48
N TYR A 472 -8.44 -5.94 7.65
CA TYR A 472 -7.47 -5.66 6.58
C TYR A 472 -6.44 -6.80 6.51
N ILE A 473 -5.54 -6.76 5.52
CA ILE A 473 -4.46 -7.75 5.37
C ILE A 473 -3.23 -7.27 6.14
N ASN A 474 -2.62 -8.17 6.92
CA ASN A 474 -1.40 -7.87 7.67
C ASN A 474 -0.25 -7.44 6.74
N GLY A 475 0.48 -6.39 7.08
CA GLY A 475 1.58 -5.83 6.28
C GLY A 475 1.15 -5.10 4.99
N SER A 476 -0.15 -4.85 4.79
CA SER A 476 -0.65 -4.17 3.60
C SER A 476 -0.61 -2.65 3.70
N ASN A 477 -0.64 -1.96 2.55
CA ASN A 477 -0.83 -0.51 2.51
C ASN A 477 -2.10 -0.05 3.26
N THR A 478 -3.15 -0.86 3.26
CA THR A 478 -4.41 -0.58 3.94
C THR A 478 -4.20 -0.50 5.46
N GLU A 479 -3.45 -1.46 6.02
CA GLU A 479 -3.09 -1.44 7.44
C GLU A 479 -2.29 -0.18 7.79
N GLU A 480 -1.25 0.12 7.00
CA GLU A 480 -0.36 1.26 7.26
C GLU A 480 -1.14 2.58 7.28
N ILE A 481 -2.03 2.78 6.31
CA ILE A 481 -2.88 3.98 6.26
C ILE A 481 -3.82 4.03 7.46
N MET A 482 -4.47 2.92 7.79
CA MET A 482 -5.38 2.85 8.93
C MET A 482 -4.67 3.12 10.26
N ARG A 483 -3.39 2.75 10.37
CA ARG A 483 -2.55 2.97 11.54
C ARG A 483 -2.06 4.42 11.63
N ALA A 484 -1.63 5.00 10.50
CA ALA A 484 -0.97 6.31 10.43
C ALA A 484 -1.93 7.49 10.13
N THR A 485 -3.22 7.22 9.90
CA THR A 485 -4.21 8.26 9.59
C THR A 485 -4.45 9.23 10.74
N LEU A 486 -4.71 10.49 10.38
CA LEU A 486 -5.16 11.53 11.31
C LEU A 486 -6.69 11.55 11.48
N ASP A 487 -7.43 10.79 10.66
CA ASP A 487 -8.89 10.71 10.75
C ASP A 487 -9.32 9.82 11.93
N PRO A 488 -10.04 10.36 12.93
CA PRO A 488 -10.50 9.59 14.08
C PRO A 488 -11.37 8.37 13.72
N SER A 489 -12.13 8.46 12.62
CA SER A 489 -13.10 7.46 12.19
C SER A 489 -12.41 6.19 11.68
N ILE A 490 -11.41 6.40 10.81
CA ILE A 490 -10.57 5.33 10.26
C ILE A 490 -9.68 4.73 11.37
N TYR A 491 -9.13 5.57 12.24
CA TYR A 491 -8.33 5.09 13.37
C TYR A 491 -9.18 4.28 14.37
N ALA A 492 -10.44 4.65 14.58
CA ALA A 492 -11.37 3.85 15.40
C ALA A 492 -11.66 2.47 14.77
N LEU A 493 -11.73 2.37 13.44
CA LEU A 493 -11.82 1.08 12.73
C LEU A 493 -10.57 0.23 12.95
N TYR A 494 -9.39 0.82 12.83
CA TYR A 494 -8.14 0.12 13.12
C TYR A 494 -8.11 -0.45 14.54
N GLN A 495 -8.51 0.36 15.53
CA GLN A 495 -8.60 -0.07 16.92
C GLN A 495 -9.64 -1.17 17.12
N SER A 496 -10.82 -1.06 16.50
CA SER A 496 -11.88 -2.06 16.64
C SER A 496 -11.45 -3.42 16.08
N ILE A 497 -10.75 -3.42 14.92
CA ILE A 497 -10.19 -4.62 14.30
C ILE A 497 -9.16 -5.26 15.22
N ASN A 498 -8.21 -4.47 15.75
CA ASN A 498 -7.14 -4.98 16.59
C ASN A 498 -7.59 -5.41 18.00
N MET A 499 -8.68 -4.84 18.52
CA MET A 499 -9.21 -5.24 19.83
C MET A 499 -10.19 -6.42 19.72
N LYS A 500 -11.10 -6.41 18.75
CA LYS A 500 -12.18 -7.41 18.64
C LYS A 500 -11.85 -8.57 17.70
N PHE A 501 -11.06 -8.32 16.67
CA PHE A 501 -10.86 -9.23 15.54
C PHE A 501 -9.39 -9.60 15.29
N ALA A 502 -8.48 -9.38 16.25
CA ALA A 502 -7.05 -9.68 16.11
C ALA A 502 -6.76 -11.09 15.56
N ASN A 503 -7.47 -12.11 16.06
CA ASN A 503 -7.28 -13.51 15.65
C ASN A 503 -7.82 -13.82 14.23
N LYS A 504 -8.53 -12.88 13.61
CA LYS A 504 -9.14 -13.03 12.28
C LYS A 504 -8.46 -12.17 11.22
N ILE A 505 -7.35 -11.49 11.53
CA ILE A 505 -6.58 -10.71 10.55
C ILE A 505 -5.84 -11.70 9.64
N PRO A 506 -6.13 -11.72 8.32
CA PRO A 506 -5.46 -12.62 7.40
C PRO A 506 -4.02 -12.17 7.10
N PRO A 507 -3.05 -13.11 7.01
CA PRO A 507 -1.66 -12.78 6.69
C PRO A 507 -1.45 -12.47 5.20
N ASN A 508 -2.26 -13.06 4.32
CA ASN A 508 -2.12 -12.95 2.86
C ASN A 508 -3.49 -12.75 2.21
N ARG A 509 -3.48 -12.13 1.02
CA ARG A 509 -4.70 -11.85 0.26
C ARG A 509 -5.47 -13.12 -0.15
N THR A 510 -4.78 -14.24 -0.40
CA THR A 510 -5.42 -15.53 -0.70
C THR A 510 -6.26 -16.04 0.47
N VAL A 511 -5.70 -16.06 1.68
CA VAL A 511 -6.38 -16.46 2.92
C VAL A 511 -7.54 -15.50 3.21
N ALA A 512 -7.34 -14.20 2.99
CA ALA A 512 -8.39 -13.20 3.15
C ALA A 512 -9.59 -13.50 2.25
N LEU A 513 -9.35 -13.83 0.98
CA LEU A 513 -10.40 -14.13 0.01
C LEU A 513 -11.14 -15.43 0.35
N GLU A 514 -10.44 -16.47 0.82
CA GLU A 514 -11.08 -17.69 1.32
C GLU A 514 -12.03 -17.41 2.50
N GLN A 515 -11.64 -16.53 3.42
CA GLN A 515 -12.51 -16.12 4.52
C GLN A 515 -13.75 -15.35 4.03
N VAL A 516 -13.60 -14.46 3.04
CA VAL A 516 -14.74 -13.75 2.43
C VAL A 516 -15.69 -14.73 1.76
N LEU A 517 -15.17 -15.71 1.02
CA LEU A 517 -15.94 -16.75 0.33
C LEU A 517 -16.72 -17.65 1.30
N ASN A 518 -16.18 -17.91 2.50
CA ASN A 518 -16.89 -18.64 3.55
C ASN A 518 -18.07 -17.85 4.16
N GLY A 519 -18.23 -16.58 3.81
CA GLY A 519 -19.30 -15.70 4.28
C GLY A 519 -19.04 -15.09 5.65
N HIS A 520 -19.91 -14.16 6.07
CA HIS A 520 -19.84 -13.43 7.35
C HIS A 520 -18.51 -12.67 7.63
N PHE A 521 -17.68 -12.51 6.61
CA PHE A 521 -16.43 -11.77 6.65
C PHE A 521 -16.37 -10.76 5.50
N ALA A 522 -15.91 -9.55 5.81
CA ALA A 522 -15.72 -8.45 4.87
C ALA A 522 -14.26 -8.02 4.88
N LEU A 523 -13.59 -8.10 3.74
CA LEU A 523 -12.19 -7.69 3.61
C LEU A 523 -12.12 -6.24 3.17
N ILE A 524 -11.48 -5.39 3.96
CA ILE A 524 -11.19 -3.99 3.59
C ILE A 524 -9.86 -3.96 2.84
N ASP A 525 -9.88 -3.45 1.62
CA ASP A 525 -8.69 -3.32 0.78
C ASP A 525 -8.84 -2.17 -0.23
N GLU A 526 -7.78 -1.89 -0.98
CA GLU A 526 -7.77 -0.82 -1.98
C GLU A 526 -8.24 -1.26 -3.38
N SER A 527 -8.99 -0.39 -4.05
CA SER A 527 -9.21 -0.46 -5.50
C SER A 527 -7.89 -0.09 -6.17
N PRO A 528 -7.36 -0.92 -7.10
CA PRO A 528 -8.10 -1.84 -7.96
C PRO A 528 -8.16 -3.32 -7.51
N PHE A 529 -7.51 -3.72 -6.42
CA PHE A 529 -7.54 -5.12 -5.97
C PHE A 529 -8.96 -5.56 -5.63
N THR A 530 -9.71 -4.75 -4.89
CA THR A 530 -11.11 -5.05 -4.54
C THR A 530 -11.95 -5.28 -5.78
N ASP A 531 -11.83 -4.42 -6.79
CA ASP A 531 -12.65 -4.47 -8.01
C ASP A 531 -12.26 -5.70 -8.86
N TYR A 532 -10.97 -6.05 -8.92
CA TYR A 532 -10.50 -7.25 -9.60
C TYR A 532 -11.00 -8.52 -8.92
N TYR A 533 -10.80 -8.66 -7.60
CA TYR A 533 -11.17 -9.88 -6.88
C TYR A 533 -12.68 -10.03 -6.72
N ALA A 534 -13.42 -8.93 -6.62
CA ALA A 534 -14.87 -8.97 -6.62
C ALA A 534 -15.45 -9.53 -7.92
N LYS A 535 -14.94 -9.08 -9.08
CA LYS A 535 -15.32 -9.65 -10.39
C LYS A 535 -14.86 -11.10 -10.54
N LYS A 536 -13.65 -11.44 -10.08
CA LYS A 536 -13.09 -12.80 -10.20
C LYS A 536 -13.86 -13.85 -9.37
N TYR A 537 -14.29 -13.47 -8.18
CA TYR A 537 -14.93 -14.37 -7.20
C TYR A 537 -16.42 -14.09 -6.97
N CYS A 538 -17.04 -13.23 -7.77
CA CYS A 538 -18.48 -12.96 -7.72
C CYS A 538 -18.93 -12.35 -6.39
N LEU A 539 -18.04 -11.56 -5.80
CA LEU A 539 -18.28 -10.87 -4.54
C LEU A 539 -18.85 -9.48 -4.83
N GLU A 540 -19.57 -8.93 -3.85
CA GLU A 540 -20.01 -7.54 -3.94
C GLU A 540 -18.98 -6.61 -3.29
N THR A 541 -18.88 -5.41 -3.85
CA THR A 541 -18.05 -4.32 -3.33
C THR A 541 -18.94 -3.28 -2.68
N SER A 542 -18.46 -2.68 -1.61
CA SER A 542 -19.11 -1.53 -1.00
C SER A 542 -18.96 -0.27 -1.85
N VAL A 543 -19.71 0.77 -1.48
CA VAL A 543 -19.34 2.14 -1.86
C VAL A 543 -17.97 2.49 -1.28
N THR A 544 -17.29 3.47 -1.88
CA THR A 544 -15.99 3.95 -1.41
C THR A 544 -16.12 4.50 0.02
N LEU A 545 -15.32 3.96 0.94
CA LEU A 545 -15.26 4.42 2.32
C LEU A 545 -14.43 5.70 2.44
N TRP A 546 -13.23 5.68 1.88
CA TRP A 546 -12.35 6.85 1.76
C TRP A 546 -11.46 6.73 0.52
N HIS A 547 -10.86 7.86 0.14
CA HIS A 547 -9.93 7.94 -0.97
C HIS A 547 -8.48 7.95 -0.50
N GLY A 548 -7.61 7.39 -1.31
CA GLY A 548 -6.17 7.49 -1.14
C GLY A 548 -5.50 7.78 -2.46
N THR A 549 -4.17 7.84 -2.46
CA THR A 549 -3.39 8.08 -3.67
C THR A 549 -2.13 7.24 -3.68
N TYR A 550 -1.72 6.85 -4.89
CA TYR A 550 -0.40 6.27 -5.12
C TYR A 550 0.61 7.33 -5.55
N ALA A 551 1.82 7.18 -5.03
CA ALA A 551 2.98 8.00 -5.35
C ALA A 551 4.24 7.13 -5.43
N PHE A 552 5.22 7.58 -6.20
CA PHE A 552 6.55 6.98 -6.15
C PHE A 552 7.36 7.64 -5.04
N TYR A 553 8.36 6.93 -4.56
CA TYR A 553 9.23 7.41 -3.50
C TYR A 553 10.68 7.45 -3.97
N MET A 554 11.37 8.52 -3.59
CA MET A 554 12.77 8.76 -3.88
C MET A 554 13.50 9.06 -2.56
N PRO A 555 14.81 8.84 -2.50
CA PRO A 555 15.60 9.29 -1.38
C PRO A 555 15.51 10.82 -1.22
N LYS A 556 15.41 11.29 0.02
CA LYS A 556 14.99 12.66 0.35
C LYS A 556 15.85 13.78 -0.25
N LEU A 557 17.14 13.51 -0.42
CA LEU A 557 18.13 14.46 -0.92
C LEU A 557 18.65 14.11 -2.32
N LEU A 558 17.93 13.26 -3.05
CA LEU A 558 18.33 12.87 -4.39
C LEU A 558 18.19 14.08 -5.35
N PRO A 559 19.24 14.48 -6.08
CA PRO A 559 19.27 15.76 -6.82
C PRO A 559 18.35 15.78 -8.04
N TYR A 560 18.02 14.59 -8.54
CA TYR A 560 17.21 14.39 -9.74
C TYR A 560 15.71 14.51 -9.47
N TYR A 561 15.29 14.68 -8.21
CA TYR A 561 13.89 14.75 -7.82
C TYR A 561 13.10 15.79 -8.62
N ASP A 562 13.61 17.03 -8.72
CA ASP A 562 12.91 18.11 -9.43
C ASP A 562 12.70 17.79 -10.92
N ILE A 563 13.62 17.04 -11.53
CA ILE A 563 13.54 16.62 -12.94
C ILE A 563 12.45 15.56 -13.10
N VAL A 564 12.49 14.52 -12.25
CA VAL A 564 11.51 13.42 -12.26
C VAL A 564 10.11 13.96 -11.97
N GLU A 565 9.98 14.82 -10.97
CA GLU A 565 8.72 15.44 -10.56
C GLU A 565 8.13 16.34 -11.66
N ALA A 566 8.97 17.15 -12.32
CA ALA A 566 8.52 17.98 -13.43
C ALA A 566 8.01 17.15 -14.61
N GLU A 567 8.70 16.07 -14.98
CA GLU A 567 8.25 15.21 -16.08
C GLU A 567 7.03 14.36 -15.71
N LEU A 568 6.93 13.86 -14.49
CA LEU A 568 5.76 13.12 -14.04
C LEU A 568 4.51 14.01 -14.07
N LYS A 569 4.64 15.26 -13.63
CA LYS A 569 3.58 16.27 -13.77
C LYS A 569 3.23 16.53 -15.24
N GLY A 570 4.25 16.67 -16.09
CA GLY A 570 4.07 16.80 -17.54
C GLY A 570 3.26 15.65 -18.14
N MET A 571 3.61 14.40 -17.79
CA MET A 571 2.87 13.20 -18.22
C MET A 571 1.43 13.15 -17.72
N GLY A 572 1.17 13.69 -16.52
CA GLY A 572 -0.18 13.85 -15.99
C GLY A 572 -1.01 14.86 -16.78
N VAL A 573 -0.43 16.00 -17.15
CA VAL A 573 -1.08 17.04 -17.96
C VAL A 573 -1.33 16.57 -19.39
N ASP A 574 -0.40 15.80 -19.96
CA ASP A 574 -0.50 15.24 -21.30
C ASP A 574 -1.50 14.07 -21.39
N GLY A 575 -2.04 13.59 -20.26
CA GLY A 575 -2.96 12.45 -20.19
C GLY A 575 -2.31 11.08 -20.37
N THR A 576 -0.99 11.01 -20.58
CA THR A 576 -0.25 9.76 -20.80
C THR A 576 -0.42 8.80 -19.62
N THR A 577 -0.38 9.31 -18.40
CA THR A 577 -0.57 8.49 -17.18
C THR A 577 -1.97 7.87 -17.17
N GLU A 578 -3.02 8.64 -17.48
CA GLU A 578 -4.40 8.15 -17.51
C GLU A 578 -4.60 7.08 -18.59
N GLU A 579 -4.01 7.27 -19.77
CA GLU A 579 -4.05 6.27 -20.85
C GLU A 579 -3.44 4.94 -20.44
N ILE A 580 -2.28 4.95 -19.75
CA ILE A 580 -1.62 3.73 -19.26
C ILE A 580 -2.54 2.99 -18.27
N PHE A 581 -3.12 3.69 -17.29
CA PHE A 581 -4.02 3.05 -16.32
C PHE A 581 -5.32 2.57 -16.95
N LYS A 582 -5.87 3.31 -17.91
CA LYS A 582 -7.07 2.91 -18.66
C LYS A 582 -6.83 1.65 -19.48
N GLN A 583 -5.68 1.57 -20.16
CA GLN A 583 -5.29 0.37 -20.91
C GLN A 583 -5.07 -0.81 -19.96
N ALA A 584 -4.34 -0.64 -18.87
CA ALA A 584 -4.12 -1.71 -17.89
C ALA A 584 -5.44 -2.22 -17.28
N LYS A 585 -6.38 -1.32 -16.97
CA LYS A 585 -7.71 -1.72 -16.50
C LYS A 585 -8.45 -2.55 -17.55
N LYS A 586 -8.39 -2.15 -18.82
CA LYS A 586 -9.01 -2.90 -19.92
C LYS A 586 -8.37 -4.29 -20.08
N ASP A 587 -7.06 -4.37 -20.05
CA ASP A 587 -6.33 -5.65 -20.15
C ASP A 587 -6.68 -6.58 -18.98
N LEU A 588 -6.87 -6.03 -17.78
CA LEU A 588 -7.35 -6.79 -16.62
C LEU A 588 -8.78 -7.30 -16.83
N GLU A 589 -9.68 -6.45 -17.35
CA GLU A 589 -11.07 -6.83 -17.63
C GLU A 589 -11.17 -7.89 -18.74
N ASP A 590 -10.35 -7.79 -19.78
CA ASP A 590 -10.32 -8.76 -20.90
C ASP A 590 -9.79 -10.14 -20.45
N ARG A 591 -8.95 -10.20 -19.42
CA ARG A 591 -8.47 -11.46 -18.80
C ARG A 591 -9.50 -12.12 -17.89
N MET A 592 -10.56 -11.42 -17.49
CA MET A 592 -11.56 -11.97 -16.57
C MET A 592 -12.54 -12.89 -17.30
N PRO A 593 -12.98 -13.99 -16.67
CA PRO A 593 -14.08 -14.78 -17.22
C PRO A 593 -15.36 -13.93 -17.26
N THR A 594 -16.10 -14.01 -18.38
CA THR A 594 -17.38 -13.31 -18.58
C THR A 594 -18.48 -13.76 -17.61
N PHE A 595 -18.35 -14.98 -17.07
CA PHE A 595 -19.30 -15.56 -16.13
C PHE A 595 -18.60 -16.08 -14.90
N CYS A 596 -19.30 -15.97 -13.80
CA CYS A 596 -18.72 -15.97 -12.50
C CYS A 596 -18.95 -17.34 -11.84
N GLY A 597 -17.88 -18.13 -11.64
CA GLY A 597 -17.84 -19.27 -10.72
C GLY A 597 -18.92 -20.34 -10.82
N ALA A 598 -19.63 -20.48 -11.94
CA ALA A 598 -20.85 -21.27 -11.91
C ALA A 598 -20.58 -22.78 -11.97
N THR A 599 -20.84 -23.47 -10.87
CA THR A 599 -21.30 -24.86 -10.97
C THR A 599 -22.62 -24.89 -11.75
N PHE A 600 -22.97 -26.02 -12.39
CA PHE A 600 -24.20 -26.12 -13.21
C PHE A 600 -25.47 -25.65 -12.47
N LYS A 601 -25.52 -25.79 -11.13
CA LYS A 601 -26.62 -25.30 -10.30
C LYS A 601 -26.68 -23.78 -10.20
N ASP A 602 -25.54 -23.13 -10.03
CA ASP A 602 -25.44 -21.67 -9.90
C ASP A 602 -25.65 -21.01 -11.27
N GLN A 603 -25.17 -21.65 -12.35
CA GLN A 603 -25.41 -21.25 -13.73
C GLN A 603 -26.89 -21.26 -14.09
N ALA A 604 -27.62 -22.28 -13.64
CA ALA A 604 -29.08 -22.36 -13.82
C ALA A 604 -29.80 -21.28 -13.00
N LEU A 605 -29.37 -21.02 -11.76
CA LEU A 605 -29.92 -19.96 -10.91
C LEU A 605 -29.68 -18.56 -11.49
N GLU A 606 -28.48 -18.32 -12.02
CA GLU A 606 -28.07 -17.06 -12.62
C GLU A 606 -28.74 -16.82 -13.97
N ALA A 607 -28.91 -17.87 -14.79
CA ALA A 607 -29.74 -17.80 -16.00
C ALA A 607 -31.24 -17.54 -15.70
N MET A 608 -31.71 -17.90 -14.50
CA MET A 608 -33.06 -17.62 -14.01
C MET A 608 -33.17 -16.26 -13.30
N ARG A 609 -32.07 -15.50 -13.19
CA ARG A 609 -32.03 -14.16 -12.59
C ARG A 609 -32.49 -13.05 -13.54
N ASN A 610 -33.35 -13.38 -14.49
CA ASN A 610 -33.95 -12.40 -15.38
C ASN A 610 -35.08 -11.68 -14.63
N PRO A 611 -35.06 -10.34 -14.57
CA PRO A 611 -36.14 -9.58 -13.95
C PRO A 611 -37.42 -9.74 -14.80
N LEU A 612 -38.54 -10.04 -14.14
CA LEU A 612 -39.85 -10.10 -14.80
C LEU A 612 -40.26 -8.74 -15.37
N VAL A 613 -39.80 -7.66 -14.73
CA VAL A 613 -40.02 -6.28 -15.13
C VAL A 613 -38.79 -5.46 -14.73
N ASN A 614 -38.14 -4.78 -15.69
CA ASN A 614 -36.90 -4.05 -15.44
C ASN A 614 -37.16 -2.60 -14.98
N TRP A 615 -37.43 -2.41 -13.68
CA TRP A 615 -37.61 -1.07 -13.07
C TRP A 615 -36.45 -0.67 -12.14
N SER A 616 -35.75 -1.65 -11.57
CA SER A 616 -34.58 -1.47 -10.70
C SER A 616 -33.87 -2.81 -10.46
N ASP A 617 -32.67 -2.75 -9.86
CA ASP A 617 -31.89 -3.93 -9.45
C ASP A 617 -32.57 -4.80 -8.38
N TYR A 618 -33.68 -4.32 -7.80
CA TYR A 618 -34.49 -5.03 -6.80
C TYR A 618 -35.80 -5.60 -7.37
N SER A 619 -35.97 -5.53 -8.69
CA SER A 619 -37.12 -6.09 -9.38
C SER A 619 -37.31 -7.59 -9.11
N ILE A 620 -38.55 -8.07 -9.27
CA ILE A 620 -38.86 -9.48 -9.04
C ILE A 620 -38.20 -10.31 -10.13
N GLU A 621 -37.24 -11.14 -9.73
CA GLU A 621 -36.57 -12.10 -10.60
C GLU A 621 -37.49 -13.28 -10.91
N PHE A 622 -37.33 -13.87 -12.10
CA PHE A 622 -38.05 -15.10 -12.45
C PHE A 622 -37.79 -16.23 -11.45
N ALA A 623 -36.57 -16.34 -10.93
CA ALA A 623 -36.20 -17.29 -9.88
C ALA A 623 -37.13 -17.20 -8.65
N ALA A 624 -37.51 -15.99 -8.22
CA ALA A 624 -38.37 -15.77 -7.05
C ALA A 624 -39.83 -16.21 -7.26
N ALA A 625 -40.31 -16.18 -8.50
CA ALA A 625 -41.65 -16.60 -8.89
C ALA A 625 -41.70 -18.06 -9.37
N PHE A 626 -40.54 -18.69 -9.60
CA PHE A 626 -40.45 -20.03 -10.19
C PHE A 626 -41.19 -21.09 -9.36
N GLY A 627 -41.17 -20.98 -8.03
CA GLY A 627 -41.90 -21.88 -7.14
C GLY A 627 -43.41 -21.94 -7.42
N ILE A 628 -44.02 -20.85 -7.92
CA ILE A 628 -45.45 -20.81 -8.28
C ILE A 628 -45.74 -21.77 -9.45
N PHE A 629 -44.85 -21.80 -10.45
CA PHE A 629 -44.98 -22.71 -11.59
C PHE A 629 -44.75 -24.18 -11.19
N ILE A 630 -43.79 -24.43 -10.30
CA ILE A 630 -43.57 -25.78 -9.74
C ILE A 630 -44.84 -26.27 -9.04
N LEU A 631 -45.46 -25.44 -8.19
CA LEU A 631 -46.70 -25.80 -7.50
C LEU A 631 -47.85 -26.07 -8.47
N ALA A 632 -47.97 -25.30 -9.54
CA ALA A 632 -48.97 -25.53 -10.58
C ALA A 632 -48.78 -26.87 -11.30
N LEU A 633 -47.53 -27.23 -11.63
CA LEU A 633 -47.20 -28.52 -12.25
C LEU A 633 -47.45 -29.70 -11.31
N ILE A 634 -47.10 -29.57 -10.03
CA ILE A 634 -47.43 -30.57 -9.00
C ILE A 634 -48.95 -30.74 -8.91
N GLY A 635 -49.71 -29.64 -8.93
CA GLY A 635 -51.17 -29.67 -8.97
C GLY A 635 -51.73 -30.45 -10.16
N LEU A 636 -51.21 -30.20 -11.36
CA LEU A 636 -51.61 -30.93 -12.58
C LEU A 636 -51.25 -32.43 -12.50
N ALA A 637 -50.09 -32.77 -11.94
CA ALA A 637 -49.67 -34.15 -11.74
C ALA A 637 -50.61 -34.88 -10.76
N ILE A 638 -50.98 -34.23 -9.65
CA ILE A 638 -51.96 -34.77 -8.68
C ILE A 638 -53.30 -34.99 -9.37
N VAL A 639 -53.78 -34.03 -10.17
CA VAL A 639 -55.03 -34.17 -10.93
C VAL A 639 -54.95 -35.35 -11.90
N ALA A 640 -53.83 -35.53 -12.62
CA ALA A 640 -53.64 -36.66 -13.51
C ALA A 640 -53.69 -38.01 -12.77
N VAL A 641 -53.07 -38.09 -11.58
CA VAL A 641 -53.14 -39.28 -10.72
C VAL A 641 -54.57 -39.53 -10.25
N ILE A 642 -55.29 -38.51 -9.80
CA ILE A 642 -56.68 -38.62 -9.35
C ILE A 642 -57.57 -39.08 -10.50
N ILE A 643 -57.47 -38.48 -11.69
CA ILE A 643 -58.23 -38.89 -12.88
C ILE A 643 -57.95 -40.36 -13.22
N THR A 644 -56.69 -40.78 -13.17
CA THR A 644 -56.31 -42.18 -13.43
C THR A 644 -56.96 -43.12 -12.41
N VAL A 645 -56.93 -42.76 -11.12
CA VAL A 645 -57.59 -43.51 -10.05
C VAL A 645 -59.10 -43.55 -10.24
N GLU A 646 -59.75 -42.42 -10.57
CA GLU A 646 -61.19 -42.34 -10.81
C GLU A 646 -61.63 -43.17 -12.03
N CYS A 647 -60.82 -43.18 -13.09
CA CYS A 647 -61.00 -44.05 -14.26
C CYS A 647 -60.87 -45.53 -13.90
N CYS A 648 -59.85 -45.92 -13.12
CA CYS A 648 -59.65 -47.29 -12.64
C CYS A 648 -60.79 -47.76 -11.72
N LEU A 649 -61.33 -46.88 -10.88
CA LEU A 649 -62.46 -47.16 -9.98
C LEU A 649 -63.83 -47.13 -10.69
N GLY A 650 -63.87 -46.78 -11.99
CA GLY A 650 -65.11 -46.85 -12.79
C GLY A 650 -66.19 -45.85 -12.41
N ILE A 651 -65.84 -44.76 -11.71
CA ILE A 651 -66.79 -43.75 -11.21
C ILE A 651 -67.58 -43.12 -12.38
N TYR A 652 -66.94 -42.93 -13.54
CA TYR A 652 -67.56 -42.38 -14.75
C TYR A 652 -68.49 -43.36 -15.49
N LYS A 653 -68.44 -44.68 -15.22
CA LYS A 653 -69.37 -45.66 -15.85
C LYS A 653 -70.81 -45.56 -15.31
N LYS A 654 -71.03 -44.91 -14.17
CA LYS A 654 -72.39 -44.74 -13.60
C LYS A 654 -73.21 -43.62 -14.25
N VAL A 655 -72.59 -42.66 -14.94
CA VAL A 655 -73.29 -41.51 -15.51
C VAL A 655 -74.01 -41.85 -16.82
N SER A 656 -73.48 -42.79 -17.62
CA SER A 656 -74.13 -43.24 -18.86
C SER A 656 -75.42 -44.04 -18.61
N ALA A 657 -75.56 -44.69 -17.44
CA ALA A 657 -76.78 -45.42 -17.08
C ALA A 657 -77.98 -44.51 -16.73
N PHE A 658 -77.75 -43.23 -16.41
CA PHE A 658 -78.84 -42.30 -16.05
C PHE A 658 -79.45 -41.59 -17.26
N ARG A 659 -78.73 -41.51 -18.39
CA ARG A 659 -79.25 -40.90 -19.63
C ARG A 659 -80.22 -41.82 -20.40
N GLY A 660 -80.23 -43.11 -20.10
CA GLY A 660 -81.17 -44.08 -20.69
C GLY A 660 -82.53 -44.21 -19.98
N ARG A 661 -82.84 -43.37 -18.99
CA ARG A 661 -84.13 -43.38 -18.25
C ARG A 661 -84.96 -42.09 -18.41
N LEU A 662 -84.60 -41.23 -19.35
CA LEU A 662 -85.29 -39.97 -19.67
C LEU A 662 -85.55 -39.78 -21.18
N GLN A 663 -85.72 -40.88 -21.91
CA GLN A 663 -86.41 -40.91 -23.21
C GLN A 663 -87.66 -41.77 -23.09
#